data_AF-A0A0F9S3B9-F1
#
_entry.id   AF-A0A0F9S3B9-F1
#
_cell.length_a   1.000
_cell.length_b   1.000
_cell.length_c   1.000
_cell.angle_alpha   90.00
_cell.angle_beta   90.00
_cell.angle_gamma   90.00
#
_symmetry.space_group_name_H-M   'P 1'
#
loop_
_entity.id
_entity.type
_entity.pdbx_description
1 polymer ?
#
loop_
_entity_poly.entity_id
_entity_poly.type
_entity_poly.pdbx_seq_one_letter_code
_entity_poly.pdbx_strand_id
1 'polypeptide(L)'
;MARAENVIPLKVWKDWSAGIGFLKDDGVTPGMSYASGLLGLLGELRPAPFFNTATTGLFTASGSFELSGSIAYKLTTITIAPASGETVAALGSPADSKVNGTTLTYSLTIPTGDDVVLYVTVHNDSNADPTSVTFDGNGLTKVQGVTTTTERSSIWRKVAPGAATADVVVTLASGTDIISSAQAFSGVHQSTSETATNASNATSDGPLGISLDAEVNGAILQALSWDITAEVVAQDGAQTLILNDTQGTMDAMATYKLVATSDHSFQYFHEAVANNDPGHAFLYANRGKRLITGQTVNKIDLSNADFGTVETGTHVLSGMQPGQAAKYQGFWWFPTGNDQKGRNISVVGTGNVSTDTLGGAATPFTAGSDHYTLLGDQIVGVVKQGIAGVPGLGGIGAQDGGVRILKVGGAPATVGDWGSPFPAGEITERVAGLITLSGATFVLSRDGLYSFNNRGRSGEVFTDLRQWQNPHVNIPMSIWRGGLCIPHPSGFLYYIPGDVPIPFGVEAKKDVWIIPPDGVPEIHSGLYHDSSVVGDFLYAIYQPDLSSTAGLLMVAYGTPPDDVSWQVLGSITINDPNYMSGIHVATSSRPISADRVTPTVWFNNGADLGYVILNPKAGPFRARADIHRVNISGDAYMSELVFPEPVDLAELVVYTQDMLTDDTDEWQMSFIVNATGNEENFAPIVQNGRNVISLTNKLVHRLTLRVQWIATSTSNRVPPTIAKIELFGKPTESVVS
;
A
#
# COMPACT_ATOMS: atom_id res chain seq x y z
N MET A 1 39.39 30.29 8.09
CA MET A 1 39.18 31.41 9.04
C MET A 1 39.72 31.03 10.41
N ALA A 2 40.35 31.97 11.10
CA ALA A 2 40.63 31.87 12.53
C ALA A 2 39.32 31.91 13.33
N ARG A 3 39.28 31.24 14.48
CA ARG A 3 38.10 31.14 15.36
C ARG A 3 37.78 32.49 16.00
N ALA A 4 36.51 32.81 16.21
CA ALA A 4 36.10 33.98 16.98
C ALA A 4 36.77 34.01 18.37
N GLU A 5 37.21 35.19 18.81
CA GLU A 5 37.84 35.37 20.12
C GLU A 5 36.81 35.22 21.25
N ASN A 6 37.22 34.57 22.36
CA ASN A 6 36.44 34.41 23.60
C ASN A 6 35.11 33.61 23.49
N VAL A 7 34.97 32.70 22.52
CA VAL A 7 33.79 31.81 22.39
C VAL A 7 34.05 30.41 22.97
N ILE A 8 33.00 29.82 23.56
CA ILE A 8 33.02 28.47 24.15
C ILE A 8 32.15 27.50 23.33
N PRO A 9 32.47 26.18 23.31
CA PRO A 9 31.59 25.17 22.72
C PRO A 9 30.29 25.08 23.52
N LEU A 10 29.15 25.25 22.84
CA LEU A 10 27.82 25.10 23.43
C LEU A 10 27.27 23.69 23.20
N LYS A 11 27.45 23.13 21.99
CA LYS A 11 27.04 21.77 21.64
C LYS A 11 27.96 21.18 20.58
N VAL A 12 28.18 19.87 20.65
CA VAL A 12 28.85 19.09 19.61
C VAL A 12 27.95 17.94 19.21
N TRP A 13 27.50 17.95 17.96
CA TRP A 13 26.82 16.81 17.34
C TRP A 13 27.85 15.98 16.58
N LYS A 14 28.12 14.79 17.10
CA LYS A 14 29.07 13.82 16.51
C LYS A 14 28.55 12.38 16.59
N ASP A 15 27.36 12.22 17.12
CA ASP A 15 26.69 10.95 17.32
C ASP A 15 25.21 11.20 17.04
N TRP A 16 24.65 10.34 16.22
CA TRP A 16 23.25 10.36 15.79
C TRP A 16 22.63 8.95 15.87
N SER A 17 23.30 8.02 16.57
CA SER A 17 22.90 6.61 16.58
C SER A 17 21.61 6.35 17.35
N ALA A 18 21.16 7.27 18.23
CA ALA A 18 19.88 7.10 18.92
C ALA A 18 18.68 7.24 17.96
N GLY A 19 18.88 7.89 16.81
CA GLY A 19 17.85 8.05 15.78
C GLY A 19 16.81 9.10 16.12
N ILE A 20 15.56 8.84 15.75
CA ILE A 20 14.46 9.81 15.84
C ILE A 20 13.59 9.62 17.10
N GLY A 21 12.76 10.62 17.41
CA GLY A 21 11.84 10.61 18.57
C GLY A 21 12.36 11.38 19.79
N PHE A 22 13.42 12.18 19.64
CA PHE A 22 14.01 12.99 20.71
C PHE A 22 13.72 14.47 20.45
N LEU A 23 12.67 15.00 21.08
CA LEU A 23 12.26 16.39 20.86
C LEU A 23 13.17 17.41 21.54
N LYS A 24 13.75 17.03 22.68
CA LYS A 24 14.61 17.88 23.50
C LYS A 24 15.93 17.18 23.80
N ASP A 25 17.00 17.95 23.76
CA ASP A 25 18.33 17.49 24.15
C ASP A 25 18.41 17.39 25.68
N ASP A 26 18.62 16.18 26.19
CA ASP A 26 18.82 15.89 27.61
C ASP A 26 20.30 15.97 28.03
N GLY A 27 21.19 16.35 27.09
CA GLY A 27 22.64 16.40 27.27
C GLY A 27 23.36 15.05 27.20
N VAL A 28 22.65 13.94 27.09
CA VAL A 28 23.20 12.57 27.14
C VAL A 28 22.86 11.77 25.90
N THR A 29 21.62 11.87 25.43
CA THR A 29 21.05 11.06 24.36
C THR A 29 21.30 11.70 22.99
N PRO A 30 22.06 11.05 22.09
CA PRO A 30 22.45 11.61 20.80
C PRO A 30 21.36 11.39 19.72
N GLY A 31 20.22 12.06 19.90
CA GLY A 31 19.01 11.87 19.09
C GLY A 31 18.58 13.06 18.23
N MET A 32 17.60 12.81 17.36
CA MET A 32 16.94 13.76 16.46
C MET A 32 15.44 13.81 16.75
N SER A 33 14.81 14.95 16.51
CA SER A 33 13.35 15.10 16.64
C SER A 33 12.62 14.49 15.44
N TYR A 34 13.16 14.73 14.25
CA TYR A 34 12.69 14.19 12.99
C TYR A 34 13.91 13.96 12.10
N ALA A 35 13.92 12.87 11.34
CA ALA A 35 14.80 12.72 10.20
C ALA A 35 14.05 11.92 9.14
N SER A 36 14.22 12.24 7.86
CA SER A 36 13.71 11.46 6.72
C SER A 36 14.71 11.57 5.58
N GLY A 37 15.10 10.43 5.00
CA GLY A 37 16.11 10.40 3.95
C GLY A 37 17.55 10.63 4.46
N LEU A 38 17.75 10.74 5.78
CA LEU A 38 19.03 10.85 6.46
C LEU A 38 19.18 9.74 7.51
N LEU A 39 20.37 9.14 7.56
CA LEU A 39 20.73 8.08 8.49
C LEU A 39 21.80 8.59 9.46
N GLY A 40 21.49 8.47 10.76
CA GLY A 40 22.41 8.77 11.84
C GLY A 40 23.15 7.53 12.35
N LEU A 41 24.47 7.68 12.55
CA LEU A 41 25.35 6.69 13.17
C LEU A 41 26.31 7.39 14.13
N LEU A 42 27.07 6.59 14.88
CA LEU A 42 28.17 7.12 15.68
C LEU A 42 29.25 7.69 14.73
N GLY A 43 29.48 9.00 14.80
CA GLY A 43 30.51 9.69 14.02
C GLY A 43 30.13 10.08 12.60
N GLU A 44 28.90 9.79 12.14
CA GLU A 44 28.43 10.23 10.83
C GLU A 44 26.92 10.42 10.71
N LEU A 45 26.54 11.48 10.01
CA LEU A 45 25.22 11.69 9.44
C LEU A 45 25.35 11.65 7.91
N ARG A 46 24.47 10.92 7.22
CA ARG A 46 24.56 10.74 5.77
C ARG A 46 23.21 10.52 5.09
N PRO A 47 23.10 10.74 3.78
CA PRO A 47 21.91 10.38 3.01
C PRO A 47 21.60 8.89 3.11
N ALA A 48 20.32 8.57 3.21
CA ALA A 48 19.82 7.20 3.12
C ALA A 48 20.04 6.63 1.70
N PRO A 49 20.07 5.30 1.55
CA PRO A 49 20.05 4.66 0.24
C PRO A 49 18.83 5.06 -0.60
N PHE A 50 19.02 5.15 -1.92
CA PHE A 50 17.96 5.54 -2.85
C PHE A 50 16.79 4.55 -2.91
N PHE A 51 15.56 5.07 -3.01
CA PHE A 51 14.35 4.28 -3.25
C PHE A 51 14.22 3.99 -4.74
N ASN A 52 14.45 2.73 -5.12
CA ASN A 52 14.19 2.29 -6.48
C ASN A 52 12.71 1.93 -6.62
N THR A 53 12.20 1.99 -7.84
CA THR A 53 10.82 1.64 -8.17
C THR A 53 10.82 0.44 -9.11
N ALA A 54 10.05 -0.58 -8.78
CA ALA A 54 9.65 -1.64 -9.69
C ALA A 54 8.25 -1.29 -10.20
N THR A 55 8.18 -0.71 -11.40
CA THR A 55 6.92 -0.27 -12.00
C THR A 55 6.08 -1.48 -12.36
N THR A 56 4.86 -1.52 -11.84
CA THR A 56 3.96 -2.65 -12.04
C THR A 56 3.26 -2.60 -13.40
N GLY A 57 3.15 -1.41 -14.01
CA GLY A 57 2.82 -1.17 -15.42
C GLY A 57 1.43 -1.60 -15.90
N LEU A 58 0.73 -2.44 -15.15
CA LEU A 58 -0.58 -3.01 -15.47
C LEU A 58 -1.51 -2.81 -14.27
N PHE A 59 -2.58 -2.04 -14.49
CA PHE A 59 -3.56 -1.67 -13.48
C PHE A 59 -4.78 -2.52 -13.71
N THR A 60 -5.11 -3.36 -12.74
CA THR A 60 -6.41 -4.02 -12.77
C THR A 60 -7.44 -2.98 -12.31
N ALA A 61 -8.23 -2.43 -13.23
CA ALA A 61 -9.38 -1.62 -12.88
C ALA A 61 -10.52 -2.55 -12.44
N SER A 62 -11.25 -2.18 -11.40
CA SER A 62 -12.48 -2.87 -11.05
C SER A 62 -13.54 -1.87 -10.61
N GLY A 63 -14.77 -2.15 -10.99
CA GLY A 63 -15.95 -1.55 -10.40
C GLY A 63 -16.85 -2.66 -9.85
N SER A 64 -17.63 -2.32 -8.82
CA SER A 64 -18.44 -3.29 -8.10
C SER A 64 -19.78 -2.72 -7.66
N PHE A 65 -20.74 -3.63 -7.51
CA PHE A 65 -22.07 -3.37 -6.99
C PHE A 65 -22.32 -4.32 -5.82
N GLU A 66 -22.86 -3.82 -4.72
CA GLU A 66 -23.32 -4.61 -3.60
C GLU A 66 -24.81 -4.89 -3.80
N LEU A 67 -25.18 -6.17 -3.85
CA LEU A 67 -26.57 -6.64 -4.00
C LEU A 67 -27.12 -7.02 -2.62
N SER A 68 -28.25 -6.43 -2.20
CA SER A 68 -28.85 -6.71 -0.88
C SER A 68 -29.47 -8.11 -0.73
N GLY A 69 -29.59 -8.86 -1.83
CA GLY A 69 -30.25 -10.16 -1.89
C GLY A 69 -29.94 -10.89 -3.19
N SER A 70 -30.34 -12.17 -3.27
CA SER A 70 -29.96 -13.05 -4.38
C SER A 70 -30.81 -12.75 -5.61
N ILE A 71 -30.22 -12.10 -6.61
CA ILE A 71 -30.93 -11.63 -7.81
C ILE A 71 -30.26 -12.06 -9.11
N ALA A 72 -31.07 -12.22 -10.16
CA ALA A 72 -30.58 -12.45 -11.50
C ALA A 72 -30.07 -11.13 -12.10
N TYR A 73 -28.76 -11.05 -12.37
CA TYR A 73 -28.11 -9.83 -12.86
C TYR A 73 -27.44 -10.02 -14.21
N LYS A 74 -27.22 -8.89 -14.90
CA LYS A 74 -26.55 -8.78 -16.19
C LYS A 74 -25.56 -7.62 -16.09
N LEU A 75 -24.27 -7.93 -16.01
CA LEU A 75 -23.22 -6.94 -15.89
C LEU A 75 -22.36 -6.94 -17.14
N THR A 76 -22.31 -5.80 -17.82
CA THR A 76 -21.39 -5.53 -18.93
C THR A 76 -20.33 -4.55 -18.45
N THR A 77 -19.05 -4.78 -18.79
CA THR A 77 -17.95 -3.93 -18.35
C THR A 77 -16.90 -3.77 -19.45
N ILE A 78 -16.40 -2.54 -19.60
CA ILE A 78 -15.32 -2.20 -20.52
C ILE A 78 -14.30 -1.28 -19.83
N THR A 79 -13.06 -1.30 -20.29
CA THR A 79 -12.08 -0.26 -19.99
C THR A 79 -12.04 0.79 -21.10
N ILE A 80 -11.68 2.02 -20.74
CA ILE A 80 -11.51 3.16 -21.65
C ILE A 80 -10.03 3.56 -21.59
N ALA A 81 -9.36 3.48 -22.74
CA ALA A 81 -7.93 3.75 -22.86
C ALA A 81 -7.67 5.26 -23.04
N PRO A 82 -6.69 5.84 -22.34
CA PRO A 82 -6.29 7.22 -22.54
C PRO A 82 -5.58 7.41 -23.90
N ALA A 83 -5.69 8.60 -24.47
CA ALA A 83 -4.77 9.03 -25.52
C ALA A 83 -3.35 9.22 -24.94
N SER A 84 -2.33 9.19 -25.80
CA SER A 84 -0.94 9.25 -25.34
C SER A 84 -0.66 10.55 -24.57
N GLY A 85 -0.33 10.43 -23.29
CA GLY A 85 -0.05 11.57 -22.40
C GLY A 85 -1.29 12.23 -21.80
N GLU A 86 -2.49 11.73 -22.10
CA GLU A 86 -3.76 12.31 -21.65
C GLU A 86 -4.35 11.55 -20.45
N THR A 87 -5.41 12.12 -19.87
CA THR A 87 -6.24 11.48 -18.84
C THR A 87 -7.68 11.43 -19.28
N VAL A 88 -8.29 10.24 -19.19
CA VAL A 88 -9.71 10.05 -19.48
C VAL A 88 -10.53 10.82 -18.45
N ALA A 89 -11.45 11.66 -18.91
CA ALA A 89 -12.36 12.40 -18.07
C ALA A 89 -13.78 12.38 -18.64
N ALA A 90 -14.79 12.36 -17.78
CA ALA A 90 -16.16 12.53 -18.22
C ALA A 90 -16.35 13.95 -18.78
N LEU A 91 -16.94 14.04 -19.97
CA LEU A 91 -17.17 15.28 -20.69
C LEU A 91 -18.67 15.61 -20.71
N GLY A 92 -19.04 16.68 -20.02
CA GLY A 92 -20.45 17.08 -19.88
C GLY A 92 -21.24 16.19 -18.91
N SER A 93 -22.53 16.49 -18.77
CA SER A 93 -23.44 15.70 -17.93
C SER A 93 -23.96 14.48 -18.70
N PRO A 94 -24.14 13.33 -18.03
CA PRO A 94 -24.81 12.19 -18.64
C PRO A 94 -26.26 12.53 -18.98
N ALA A 95 -26.81 11.81 -19.95
CA ALA A 95 -28.23 11.84 -20.26
C ALA A 95 -28.78 10.41 -20.22
N ASP A 96 -30.01 10.25 -19.74
CA ASP A 96 -30.70 8.98 -19.69
C ASP A 96 -32.19 9.14 -20.01
N SER A 97 -32.83 8.01 -20.33
CA SER A 97 -34.27 7.91 -20.47
C SER A 97 -34.73 6.46 -20.46
N LYS A 98 -36.05 6.25 -20.40
CA LYS A 98 -36.70 4.95 -20.43
C LYS A 98 -38.04 4.98 -21.16
N VAL A 99 -38.44 3.84 -21.72
CA VAL A 99 -39.73 3.67 -22.40
C VAL A 99 -40.15 2.21 -22.41
N ASN A 100 -41.46 1.95 -22.49
CA ASN A 100 -41.99 0.69 -22.99
C ASN A 100 -42.37 0.87 -24.47
N GLY A 101 -41.61 0.28 -25.38
CA GLY A 101 -41.84 0.47 -26.81
C GLY A 101 -40.73 -0.09 -27.68
N THR A 102 -40.77 0.25 -28.98
CA THR A 102 -39.74 -0.16 -29.96
C THR A 102 -38.60 0.84 -30.09
N THR A 103 -38.82 2.09 -29.66
CA THR A 103 -37.88 3.19 -29.87
C THR A 103 -37.83 4.08 -28.63
N LEU A 104 -36.62 4.34 -28.15
CA LEU A 104 -36.30 5.27 -27.09
C LEU A 104 -35.49 6.44 -27.67
N THR A 105 -35.90 7.68 -27.36
CA THR A 105 -35.22 8.89 -27.82
C THR A 105 -35.03 9.88 -26.68
N TYR A 106 -33.81 10.41 -26.54
CA TYR A 106 -33.48 11.44 -25.56
C TYR A 106 -32.30 12.29 -26.05
N SER A 107 -32.20 13.54 -25.59
CA SER A 107 -31.17 14.47 -26.04
C SER A 107 -29.92 14.39 -25.15
N LEU A 108 -28.75 14.37 -25.77
CA LEU A 108 -27.46 14.53 -25.10
C LEU A 108 -26.74 15.77 -25.67
N THR A 109 -26.08 16.54 -24.81
CA THR A 109 -25.16 17.61 -25.22
C THR A 109 -23.73 17.17 -25.01
N ILE A 110 -22.95 17.12 -26.08
CA ILE A 110 -21.50 16.87 -26.05
C ILE A 110 -20.78 18.23 -26.19
N PRO A 111 -20.11 18.71 -25.12
CA PRO A 111 -19.26 19.90 -25.20
C PRO A 111 -18.10 19.72 -26.19
N THR A 112 -17.44 20.82 -26.54
CA THR A 112 -16.14 20.75 -27.24
C THR A 112 -15.10 20.10 -26.32
N GLY A 113 -14.33 19.18 -26.87
CA GLY A 113 -13.21 18.52 -26.19
C GLY A 113 -12.30 17.82 -27.20
N ASP A 114 -11.10 17.50 -26.77
CA ASP A 114 -10.14 16.73 -27.55
C ASP A 114 -10.30 15.23 -27.29
N ASP A 115 -10.05 14.42 -28.32
CA ASP A 115 -10.06 12.96 -28.25
C ASP A 115 -11.32 12.39 -27.58
N VAL A 116 -12.48 12.79 -28.09
CA VAL A 116 -13.78 12.48 -27.49
C VAL A 116 -14.30 11.13 -27.98
N VAL A 117 -14.87 10.35 -27.05
CA VAL A 117 -15.64 9.13 -27.35
C VAL A 117 -16.96 9.16 -26.58
N LEU A 118 -18.06 8.83 -27.24
CA LEU A 118 -19.38 8.68 -26.63
C LEU A 118 -19.66 7.21 -26.38
N TYR A 119 -20.08 6.88 -25.15
CA TYR A 119 -20.62 5.58 -24.80
C TYR A 119 -22.11 5.68 -24.48
N VAL A 120 -22.88 4.70 -24.96
CA VAL A 120 -24.31 4.53 -24.68
C VAL A 120 -24.52 3.16 -24.06
N THR A 121 -25.08 3.10 -22.85
CA THR A 121 -25.52 1.84 -22.23
C THR A 121 -26.98 1.60 -22.58
N VAL A 122 -27.34 0.35 -22.85
CA VAL A 122 -28.70 -0.06 -23.17
C VAL A 122 -29.06 -1.31 -22.40
N HIS A 123 -30.15 -1.21 -21.65
CA HIS A 123 -30.77 -2.27 -20.87
C HIS A 123 -32.16 -2.51 -21.43
N ASN A 124 -32.52 -3.77 -21.71
CA ASN A 124 -33.85 -4.08 -22.22
C ASN A 124 -34.34 -5.46 -21.78
N ASP A 125 -35.65 -5.60 -21.64
CA ASP A 125 -36.34 -6.87 -21.36
C ASP A 125 -36.60 -7.65 -22.67
N SER A 126 -35.53 -7.80 -23.46
CA SER A 126 -35.47 -8.77 -24.55
C SER A 126 -34.09 -9.43 -24.59
N ASN A 127 -34.01 -10.63 -25.18
CA ASN A 127 -32.72 -11.31 -25.40
C ASN A 127 -31.97 -10.81 -26.64
N ALA A 128 -32.51 -9.82 -27.36
CA ALA A 128 -31.96 -9.30 -28.61
C ALA A 128 -31.15 -8.01 -28.39
N ASP A 129 -30.11 -7.81 -29.18
CA ASP A 129 -29.49 -6.49 -29.31
C ASP A 129 -30.49 -5.49 -29.92
N PRO A 130 -30.39 -4.19 -29.56
CA PRO A 130 -30.98 -3.13 -30.36
C PRO A 130 -30.62 -3.29 -31.85
N THR A 131 -31.59 -3.08 -32.73
CA THR A 131 -31.39 -3.08 -34.18
C THR A 131 -30.64 -1.83 -34.64
N SER A 132 -30.76 -0.73 -33.89
CA SER A 132 -29.92 0.45 -34.07
C SER A 132 -29.74 1.22 -32.76
N VAL A 133 -28.54 1.79 -32.60
CA VAL A 133 -28.24 2.83 -31.62
C VAL A 133 -27.57 3.96 -32.38
N THR A 134 -28.09 5.18 -32.28
CA THR A 134 -27.59 6.34 -33.03
C THR A 134 -27.44 7.58 -32.16
N PHE A 135 -26.53 8.48 -32.53
CA PHE A 135 -26.41 9.84 -32.02
C PHE A 135 -26.36 10.79 -33.21
N ASP A 136 -27.25 11.78 -33.26
CA ASP A 136 -27.41 12.68 -34.42
C ASP A 136 -27.62 11.90 -35.74
N GLY A 137 -28.39 10.80 -35.67
CA GLY A 137 -28.62 9.89 -36.80
C GLY A 137 -27.41 9.03 -37.20
N ASN A 138 -26.23 9.24 -36.61
CA ASN A 138 -25.04 8.44 -36.88
C ASN A 138 -25.04 7.16 -36.04
N GLY A 139 -24.86 6.01 -36.69
CA GLY A 139 -24.79 4.71 -36.01
C GLY A 139 -23.62 4.60 -35.03
N LEU A 140 -23.89 4.01 -33.88
CA LEU A 140 -22.90 3.56 -32.90
C LEU A 140 -22.50 2.11 -33.17
N THR A 141 -21.30 1.74 -32.74
CA THR A 141 -20.79 0.36 -32.81
C THR A 141 -20.95 -0.32 -31.46
N LYS A 142 -21.51 -1.52 -31.43
CA LYS A 142 -21.58 -2.31 -30.20
C LYS A 142 -20.17 -2.72 -29.74
N VAL A 143 -19.86 -2.49 -28.47
CA VAL A 143 -18.58 -2.87 -27.85
C VAL A 143 -18.70 -4.20 -27.15
N GLN A 144 -19.69 -4.33 -26.25
CA GLN A 144 -19.92 -5.54 -25.46
C GLN A 144 -21.40 -5.67 -25.08
N GLY A 145 -21.84 -6.88 -24.78
CA GLY A 145 -23.14 -7.09 -24.14
C GLY A 145 -23.31 -8.50 -23.60
N VAL A 146 -24.28 -8.66 -22.69
CA VAL A 146 -24.64 -9.93 -22.08
C VAL A 146 -26.16 -10.05 -22.00
N THR A 147 -26.65 -11.28 -22.11
CA THR A 147 -28.08 -11.57 -22.16
C THR A 147 -28.41 -12.75 -21.27
N THR A 148 -29.61 -12.77 -20.70
CA THR A 148 -30.27 -13.98 -20.22
C THR A 148 -31.27 -14.45 -21.28
N THR A 149 -32.17 -15.36 -20.92
CA THR A 149 -33.26 -15.80 -21.81
C THR A 149 -34.25 -14.68 -22.15
N THR A 150 -34.39 -13.68 -21.28
CA THR A 150 -35.43 -12.64 -21.37
C THR A 150 -34.88 -11.22 -21.44
N GLU A 151 -33.69 -10.96 -20.95
CA GLU A 151 -33.18 -9.58 -20.80
C GLU A 151 -31.74 -9.41 -21.28
N ARG A 152 -31.33 -8.16 -21.49
CA ARG A 152 -30.00 -7.81 -22.00
C ARG A 152 -29.45 -6.49 -21.46
N SER A 153 -28.14 -6.47 -21.21
CA SER A 153 -27.31 -5.28 -20.98
C SER A 153 -26.26 -5.16 -22.10
N SER A 154 -26.05 -3.98 -22.66
CA SER A 154 -25.05 -3.75 -23.71
C SER A 154 -24.47 -2.33 -23.69
N ILE A 155 -23.25 -2.18 -24.23
CA ILE A 155 -22.53 -0.90 -24.33
C ILE A 155 -22.17 -0.66 -25.80
N TRP A 156 -22.43 0.57 -26.27
CA TRP A 156 -22.24 1.02 -27.64
C TRP A 156 -21.35 2.27 -27.69
N ARG A 157 -20.52 2.41 -28.73
CA ARG A 157 -19.54 3.49 -28.89
C ARG A 157 -19.78 4.33 -30.14
N LYS A 158 -19.55 5.64 -30.04
CA LYS A 158 -19.17 6.53 -31.16
C LYS A 158 -17.80 7.15 -30.90
N VAL A 159 -16.84 6.91 -31.79
CA VAL A 159 -15.52 7.57 -31.80
C VAL A 159 -15.64 8.95 -32.46
N ALA A 160 -14.93 9.94 -31.91
CA ALA A 160 -14.89 11.32 -32.40
C ALA A 160 -16.28 11.90 -32.73
N PRO A 161 -17.26 11.86 -31.78
CA PRO A 161 -18.51 12.58 -31.98
C PRO A 161 -18.21 14.09 -32.04
N GLY A 162 -18.87 14.80 -32.96
CA GLY A 162 -18.80 16.26 -32.99
C GLY A 162 -19.49 16.87 -31.77
N ALA A 163 -19.01 18.04 -31.32
CA ALA A 163 -19.69 18.81 -30.28
C ALA A 163 -21.06 19.24 -30.79
N ALA A 164 -22.13 18.76 -30.14
CA ALA A 164 -23.50 18.99 -30.55
C ALA A 164 -24.47 18.68 -29.40
N THR A 165 -25.64 19.31 -29.46
CA THR A 165 -26.84 18.82 -28.77
C THR A 165 -27.67 18.07 -29.80
N ALA A 166 -27.79 16.75 -29.64
CA ALA A 166 -28.51 15.90 -30.58
C ALA A 166 -29.15 14.71 -29.87
N ASP A 167 -30.04 14.03 -30.59
CA ASP A 167 -30.77 12.89 -30.06
C ASP A 167 -29.91 11.63 -30.08
N VAL A 168 -29.95 10.91 -28.96
CA VAL A 168 -29.63 9.49 -28.86
C VAL A 168 -30.91 8.71 -29.15
N VAL A 169 -30.85 7.79 -30.10
CA VAL A 169 -32.00 6.94 -30.48
C VAL A 169 -31.61 5.47 -30.39
N VAL A 170 -32.35 4.72 -29.58
CA VAL A 170 -32.23 3.26 -29.44
C VAL A 170 -33.48 2.61 -30.04
N THR A 171 -33.30 1.68 -30.97
CA THR A 171 -34.40 0.96 -31.63
C THR A 171 -34.25 -0.55 -31.45
N LEU A 172 -35.36 -1.23 -31.16
CA LEU A 172 -35.47 -2.69 -31.04
C LEU A 172 -36.46 -3.23 -32.08
N ALA A 173 -36.34 -4.53 -32.38
CA ALA A 173 -37.20 -5.20 -33.36
C ALA A 173 -38.65 -5.38 -32.89
N SER A 174 -38.88 -5.41 -31.58
CA SER A 174 -40.18 -5.57 -30.93
C SER A 174 -40.28 -4.67 -29.71
N GLY A 175 -41.51 -4.31 -29.33
CA GLY A 175 -41.75 -3.47 -28.16
C GLY A 175 -41.40 -4.21 -26.87
N THR A 176 -40.60 -3.59 -26.02
CA THR A 176 -40.25 -4.07 -24.68
C THR A 176 -39.90 -2.88 -23.77
N ASP A 177 -39.60 -3.13 -22.51
CA ASP A 177 -39.04 -2.16 -21.58
C ASP A 177 -37.57 -1.88 -21.95
N ILE A 178 -37.24 -0.59 -22.08
CA ILE A 178 -35.91 -0.09 -22.47
C ILE A 178 -35.49 0.98 -21.46
N ILE A 179 -34.29 0.86 -20.92
CA ILE A 179 -33.59 1.91 -20.17
C ILE A 179 -32.25 2.15 -20.87
N SER A 180 -31.88 3.40 -21.08
CA SER A 180 -30.60 3.74 -21.71
C SER A 180 -30.02 5.01 -21.14
N SER A 181 -28.69 5.07 -21.10
CA SER A 181 -27.95 6.28 -20.78
C SER A 181 -26.79 6.51 -21.72
N ALA A 182 -26.29 7.73 -21.75
CA ALA A 182 -25.23 8.19 -22.62
C ALA A 182 -24.27 9.12 -21.87
N GLN A 183 -22.97 8.89 -22.00
CA GLN A 183 -21.91 9.71 -21.41
C GLN A 183 -20.76 9.85 -22.42
N ALA A 184 -20.31 11.09 -22.65
CA ALA A 184 -19.10 11.37 -23.40
C ALA A 184 -17.87 11.41 -22.48
N PHE A 185 -16.72 11.02 -23.02
CA PHE A 185 -15.42 11.07 -22.36
C PHE A 185 -14.40 11.75 -23.28
N SER A 186 -13.52 12.57 -22.72
CA SER A 186 -12.39 13.22 -23.43
C SER A 186 -11.06 12.55 -23.09
N GLY A 187 -10.02 12.83 -23.88
CA GLY A 187 -8.68 12.28 -23.66
C GLY A 187 -8.59 10.77 -23.91
N VAL A 188 -9.45 10.22 -24.78
CA VAL A 188 -9.57 8.79 -25.06
C VAL A 188 -8.84 8.41 -26.35
N HIS A 189 -8.16 7.26 -26.37
CA HIS A 189 -7.48 6.80 -27.57
C HIS A 189 -8.46 6.57 -28.73
N GLN A 190 -8.28 7.27 -29.84
CA GLN A 190 -9.29 7.29 -30.93
C GLN A 190 -9.30 6.02 -31.80
N SER A 191 -8.20 5.26 -31.87
CA SER A 191 -8.16 4.00 -32.64
C SER A 191 -8.34 2.73 -31.80
N THR A 192 -8.11 2.83 -30.49
CA THR A 192 -8.14 1.69 -29.54
C THR A 192 -8.77 2.16 -28.24
N SER A 193 -10.01 2.65 -28.33
CA SER A 193 -10.71 3.30 -27.22
C SER A 193 -10.94 2.37 -26.03
N GLU A 194 -10.94 1.05 -26.24
CA GLU A 194 -11.01 0.03 -25.18
C GLU A 194 -9.81 -0.91 -25.23
N THR A 195 -9.28 -1.25 -24.05
CA THR A 195 -8.19 -2.24 -23.91
C THR A 195 -8.68 -3.62 -23.50
N ALA A 196 -9.81 -3.70 -22.80
CA ALA A 196 -10.38 -4.92 -22.29
C ALA A 196 -11.91 -4.82 -22.15
N THR A 197 -12.58 -5.96 -22.29
CA THR A 197 -14.03 -6.08 -22.13
C THR A 197 -14.37 -7.38 -21.44
N ASN A 198 -15.39 -7.40 -20.58
CA ASN A 198 -15.91 -8.62 -20.00
C ASN A 198 -17.40 -8.44 -19.68
N ALA A 199 -18.12 -9.53 -19.55
CA ALA A 199 -19.50 -9.49 -19.12
C ALA A 199 -19.87 -10.75 -18.33
N SER A 200 -20.81 -10.61 -17.41
CA SER A 200 -21.26 -11.67 -16.52
C SER A 200 -22.77 -11.65 -16.41
N ASN A 201 -23.37 -12.84 -16.32
CA ASN A 201 -24.75 -13.04 -15.92
C ASN A 201 -24.80 -14.21 -14.92
N ALA A 202 -25.48 -14.01 -13.81
CA ALA A 202 -25.72 -15.07 -12.84
C ALA A 202 -26.88 -14.70 -11.93
N THR A 203 -27.20 -15.59 -11.02
CA THR A 203 -28.01 -15.29 -9.84
C THR A 203 -27.06 -15.26 -8.64
N SER A 204 -26.93 -14.11 -7.99
CA SER A 204 -26.08 -13.95 -6.80
C SER A 204 -26.57 -12.81 -5.91
N ASP A 205 -26.07 -12.82 -4.69
CA ASP A 205 -26.13 -11.78 -3.66
C ASP A 205 -24.72 -11.25 -3.34
N GLY A 206 -24.65 -10.11 -2.66
CA GLY A 206 -23.39 -9.52 -2.19
C GLY A 206 -22.61 -8.75 -3.27
N PRO A 207 -21.29 -8.62 -3.13
CA PRO A 207 -20.43 -7.85 -4.00
C PRO A 207 -20.28 -8.58 -5.34
N LEU A 208 -20.81 -7.94 -6.35
CA LEU A 208 -20.64 -8.25 -7.75
C LEU A 208 -19.57 -7.33 -8.32
N GLY A 209 -18.50 -7.88 -8.90
CA GLY A 209 -17.44 -7.09 -9.52
C GLY A 209 -16.82 -7.77 -10.72
N ILE A 210 -16.41 -6.97 -11.70
CA ILE A 210 -15.55 -7.39 -12.80
C ILE A 210 -14.26 -6.60 -12.70
N SER A 211 -13.15 -7.32 -12.76
CA SER A 211 -11.80 -6.77 -12.81
C SER A 211 -11.26 -6.94 -14.23
N LEU A 212 -10.72 -5.86 -14.80
CA LEU A 212 -10.15 -5.81 -16.14
C LEU A 212 -8.79 -5.12 -16.11
N ASP A 213 -7.88 -5.55 -17.00
CA ASP A 213 -6.63 -4.83 -17.21
C ASP A 213 -6.89 -3.51 -17.92
N ALA A 214 -6.44 -2.43 -17.32
CA ALA A 214 -6.61 -1.06 -17.78
C ALA A 214 -5.27 -0.31 -17.78
N GLU A 215 -5.22 0.74 -18.58
CA GLU A 215 -4.09 1.66 -18.62
C GLU A 215 -4.24 2.74 -17.53
N VAL A 216 -3.10 3.26 -17.05
CA VAL A 216 -3.05 4.42 -16.14
C VAL A 216 -3.81 5.57 -16.77
N ASN A 217 -4.52 6.36 -15.97
CA ASN A 217 -5.33 7.49 -16.45
C ASN A 217 -6.48 7.09 -17.38
N GLY A 218 -6.77 5.80 -17.53
CA GLY A 218 -7.97 5.30 -18.21
C GLY A 218 -9.23 5.43 -17.35
N ALA A 219 -10.30 4.76 -17.78
CA ALA A 219 -11.51 4.58 -16.99
C ALA A 219 -12.06 3.15 -17.12
N ILE A 220 -12.96 2.75 -16.24
CA ILE A 220 -13.80 1.56 -16.37
C ILE A 220 -15.27 2.00 -16.40
N LEU A 221 -16.03 1.47 -17.35
CA LEU A 221 -17.46 1.74 -17.52
C LEU A 221 -18.24 0.45 -17.32
N GLN A 222 -19.29 0.50 -16.51
CA GLN A 222 -20.13 -0.64 -16.17
C GLN A 222 -21.60 -0.35 -16.42
N ALA A 223 -22.31 -1.38 -16.91
CA ALA A 223 -23.74 -1.38 -17.13
C ALA A 223 -24.36 -2.63 -16.50
N LEU A 224 -25.09 -2.45 -15.41
CA LEU A 224 -25.78 -3.49 -14.65
C LEU A 224 -27.29 -3.41 -14.89
N SER A 225 -27.96 -4.54 -15.13
CA SER A 225 -29.40 -4.66 -14.92
C SER A 225 -29.74 -5.88 -14.08
N TRP A 226 -30.88 -5.85 -13.38
CA TRP A 226 -31.35 -6.94 -12.56
C TRP A 226 -32.88 -7.05 -12.53
N ASP A 227 -33.33 -8.26 -12.24
CA ASP A 227 -34.75 -8.58 -12.07
C ASP A 227 -35.06 -8.49 -10.57
N ILE A 228 -35.99 -7.59 -10.16
CA ILE A 228 -36.61 -7.41 -8.82
C ILE A 228 -36.39 -6.00 -8.25
N THR A 229 -37.49 -5.22 -8.20
CA THR A 229 -37.55 -3.84 -7.69
C THR A 229 -37.55 -3.71 -6.16
N ALA A 230 -37.44 -4.82 -5.43
CA ALA A 230 -37.43 -4.83 -3.97
C ALA A 230 -36.01 -4.77 -3.37
N GLU A 231 -34.98 -4.93 -4.20
CA GLU A 231 -33.59 -4.99 -3.77
C GLU A 231 -32.90 -3.63 -3.93
N VAL A 232 -31.97 -3.35 -3.02
CA VAL A 232 -31.13 -2.16 -3.05
C VAL A 232 -29.77 -2.56 -3.57
N VAL A 233 -29.40 -2.00 -4.72
CA VAL A 233 -28.06 -2.12 -5.28
C VAL A 233 -27.26 -0.87 -4.96
N ALA A 234 -26.08 -1.03 -4.37
CA ALA A 234 -25.16 0.06 -4.08
C ALA A 234 -23.87 -0.07 -4.90
N GLN A 235 -23.45 0.99 -5.58
CA GLN A 235 -22.15 1.03 -6.27
C GLN A 235 -20.98 1.25 -5.29
N ASP A 236 -19.74 0.96 -5.70
CA ASP A 236 -18.52 1.42 -5.00
C ASP A 236 -18.57 2.95 -4.85
N GLY A 237 -18.18 3.47 -3.67
CA GLY A 237 -18.11 4.92 -3.42
C GLY A 237 -17.14 5.67 -4.33
N ALA A 238 -16.18 4.98 -4.95
CA ALA A 238 -15.28 5.55 -5.96
C ALA A 238 -15.87 5.56 -7.38
N GLN A 239 -17.03 4.92 -7.60
CA GLN A 239 -17.75 4.98 -8.87
C GLN A 239 -18.62 6.23 -8.94
N THR A 240 -18.66 6.84 -10.11
CA THR A 240 -19.58 7.91 -10.44
C THR A 240 -20.79 7.34 -11.15
N LEU A 241 -21.98 7.69 -10.65
CA LEU A 241 -23.25 7.25 -11.20
C LEU A 241 -23.54 7.97 -12.53
N ILE A 242 -23.92 7.21 -13.55
CA ILE A 242 -24.44 7.71 -14.84
C ILE A 242 -25.96 7.55 -14.89
N LEU A 243 -26.45 6.38 -14.48
CA LEU A 243 -27.84 5.95 -14.56
C LEU A 243 -28.22 5.17 -13.31
N ASN A 244 -29.40 5.42 -12.76
CA ASN A 244 -30.09 4.55 -11.81
C ASN A 244 -31.59 4.70 -12.03
N ASP A 245 -32.21 3.74 -12.72
CA ASP A 245 -33.63 3.85 -13.07
C ASP A 245 -34.32 2.48 -13.16
N THR A 246 -35.64 2.51 -13.15
CA THR A 246 -36.53 1.35 -13.17
C THR A 246 -37.56 1.47 -14.29
N GLN A 247 -37.77 0.41 -15.05
CA GLN A 247 -38.80 0.32 -16.09
C GLN A 247 -39.41 -1.09 -16.11
N GLY A 248 -40.70 -1.19 -15.84
CA GLY A 248 -41.38 -2.48 -15.72
C GLY A 248 -40.84 -3.28 -14.53
N THR A 249 -40.34 -4.49 -14.80
CA THR A 249 -39.69 -5.37 -13.80
C THR A 249 -38.17 -5.27 -13.78
N MET A 250 -37.61 -4.48 -14.70
CA MET A 250 -36.16 -4.30 -14.88
C MET A 250 -35.69 -3.04 -14.17
N ASP A 251 -34.67 -3.20 -13.34
CA ASP A 251 -33.88 -2.10 -12.81
C ASP A 251 -32.53 -2.05 -13.54
N ALA A 252 -32.00 -0.85 -13.73
CA ALA A 252 -30.74 -0.63 -14.41
C ALA A 252 -29.88 0.43 -13.73
N MET A 253 -28.58 0.17 -13.69
CA MET A 253 -27.57 1.09 -13.22
C MET A 253 -26.41 1.13 -14.20
N ALA A 254 -25.89 2.32 -14.49
CA ALA A 254 -24.64 2.49 -15.20
C ALA A 254 -23.73 3.44 -14.44
N THR A 255 -22.44 3.13 -14.43
CA THR A 255 -21.45 3.81 -13.62
C THR A 255 -20.12 3.82 -14.34
N TYR A 256 -19.28 4.82 -14.03
CA TYR A 256 -17.89 4.78 -14.43
C TYR A 256 -16.98 5.04 -13.24
N LYS A 257 -15.72 4.63 -13.36
CA LYS A 257 -14.67 4.95 -12.41
C LYS A 257 -13.40 5.27 -13.16
N LEU A 258 -12.75 6.38 -12.80
CA LEU A 258 -11.43 6.70 -13.33
C LEU A 258 -10.42 5.71 -12.76
N VAL A 259 -9.54 5.19 -13.61
CA VAL A 259 -8.50 4.26 -13.18
C VAL A 259 -7.42 5.05 -12.48
N ALA A 260 -7.49 5.05 -11.15
CA ALA A 260 -6.48 5.62 -10.29
C ALA A 260 -5.45 4.55 -9.89
N THR A 261 -4.21 5.00 -9.75
CA THR A 261 -3.07 4.24 -9.23
C THR A 261 -3.27 3.73 -7.79
N SER A 262 -4.26 4.23 -7.07
CA SER A 262 -4.51 3.97 -5.65
C SER A 262 -5.44 2.80 -5.34
N ASP A 263 -5.94 2.09 -6.35
CA ASP A 263 -7.05 1.13 -6.17
C ASP A 263 -6.69 -0.18 -5.46
N HIS A 264 -5.39 -0.50 -5.36
CA HIS A 264 -4.89 -1.72 -4.73
C HIS A 264 -3.70 -1.38 -3.83
N SER A 265 -3.55 -2.11 -2.72
CA SER A 265 -2.34 -2.04 -1.90
C SER A 265 -1.64 -3.39 -1.90
N PHE A 266 -0.32 -3.40 -2.07
CA PHE A 266 0.48 -4.59 -1.78
C PHE A 266 0.43 -4.87 -0.29
N GLN A 267 0.14 -6.10 0.11
CA GLN A 267 -0.09 -6.46 1.51
C GLN A 267 0.79 -7.60 1.99
N TYR A 268 0.95 -8.63 1.17
CA TYR A 268 1.72 -9.82 1.53
C TYR A 268 2.75 -10.14 0.47
N PHE A 269 3.89 -10.65 0.92
CA PHE A 269 5.03 -10.92 0.08
C PHE A 269 5.61 -12.29 0.41
N HIS A 270 6.09 -12.99 -0.62
CA HIS A 270 6.60 -14.35 -0.48
C HIS A 270 7.77 -14.59 -1.43
N GLU A 271 8.84 -15.22 -0.97
CA GLU A 271 9.99 -15.55 -1.82
C GLU A 271 9.95 -17.00 -2.28
N ALA A 272 10.16 -17.23 -3.58
CA ALA A 272 10.35 -18.57 -4.12
C ALA A 272 11.54 -18.60 -5.08
N VAL A 273 12.10 -19.79 -5.26
CA VAL A 273 13.22 -20.03 -6.18
C VAL A 273 12.69 -20.87 -7.34
N ALA A 274 13.11 -20.57 -8.56
CA ALA A 274 12.71 -21.32 -9.74
C ALA A 274 13.06 -22.80 -9.59
N ASN A 275 12.13 -23.69 -9.92
CA ASN A 275 12.32 -25.14 -9.72
C ASN A 275 13.51 -25.69 -10.52
N ASN A 276 13.74 -25.14 -11.72
CA ASN A 276 14.77 -25.60 -12.64
C ASN A 276 16.02 -24.69 -12.66
N ASP A 277 16.03 -23.62 -11.85
CA ASP A 277 17.17 -22.70 -11.76
C ASP A 277 17.31 -22.11 -10.35
N PRO A 278 18.15 -22.73 -9.50
CA PRO A 278 18.40 -22.25 -8.14
C PRO A 278 19.02 -20.84 -8.05
N GLY A 279 19.55 -20.32 -9.17
CA GLY A 279 20.10 -18.97 -9.26
C GLY A 279 19.05 -17.89 -9.46
N HIS A 280 17.85 -18.25 -9.94
CA HIS A 280 16.74 -17.34 -10.18
C HIS A 280 15.70 -17.42 -9.06
N ALA A 281 15.68 -16.38 -8.23
CA ALA A 281 14.66 -16.19 -7.21
C ALA A 281 13.63 -15.16 -7.67
N PHE A 282 12.42 -15.27 -7.12
CA PHE A 282 11.30 -14.37 -7.38
C PHE A 282 10.65 -13.94 -6.08
N LEU A 283 10.20 -12.68 -6.05
CA LEU A 283 9.30 -12.15 -5.06
C LEU A 283 7.88 -12.20 -5.62
N TYR A 284 6.98 -12.82 -4.89
CA TYR A 284 5.54 -12.79 -5.16
C TYR A 284 4.90 -11.74 -4.26
N ALA A 285 4.34 -10.70 -4.86
CA ALA A 285 3.70 -9.60 -4.15
C ALA A 285 2.18 -9.66 -4.36
N ASN A 286 1.46 -10.02 -3.30
CA ASN A 286 0.00 -10.11 -3.27
C ASN A 286 -0.59 -8.74 -2.95
N ARG A 287 -1.48 -8.26 -3.82
CA ARG A 287 -2.24 -7.03 -3.64
C ARG A 287 -3.72 -7.29 -3.79
N GLY A 288 -4.52 -6.46 -3.14
CA GLY A 288 -5.98 -6.55 -3.21
C GLY A 288 -6.65 -5.27 -2.78
N LYS A 289 -7.98 -5.31 -2.80
CA LYS A 289 -8.85 -4.20 -2.41
C LYS A 289 -9.48 -4.47 -1.06
N ARG A 290 -9.89 -3.40 -0.38
CA ARG A 290 -10.57 -3.50 0.92
C ARG A 290 -11.94 -4.20 0.83
N LEU A 291 -12.71 -3.95 -0.23
CA LEU A 291 -14.14 -4.31 -0.31
C LEU A 291 -14.50 -5.20 -1.51
N ILE A 292 -13.56 -5.64 -2.35
CA ILE A 292 -13.87 -6.29 -3.64
C ILE A 292 -13.07 -7.58 -3.83
N THR A 293 -13.71 -8.60 -4.38
CA THR A 293 -13.08 -9.83 -4.92
C THR A 293 -12.13 -9.50 -6.07
N GLY A 294 -10.87 -9.92 -5.96
CA GLY A 294 -9.86 -9.63 -6.99
C GLY A 294 -8.46 -9.50 -6.44
N GLN A 295 -7.99 -10.55 -5.74
CA GLN A 295 -6.61 -10.61 -5.31
C GLN A 295 -5.70 -10.95 -6.48
N THR A 296 -4.60 -10.23 -6.57
CA THR A 296 -3.61 -10.42 -7.63
C THR A 296 -2.25 -10.65 -7.02
N VAL A 297 -1.54 -11.64 -7.52
CA VAL A 297 -0.16 -11.92 -7.13
C VAL A 297 0.74 -11.61 -8.32
N ASN A 298 1.54 -10.56 -8.16
CA ASN A 298 2.56 -10.17 -9.12
C ASN A 298 3.86 -10.91 -8.82
N LYS A 299 4.61 -11.23 -9.87
CA LYS A 299 5.91 -11.89 -9.78
C LYS A 299 6.99 -10.89 -10.14
N ILE A 300 8.01 -10.76 -9.31
CA ILE A 300 9.11 -9.81 -9.46
C ILE A 300 10.42 -10.59 -9.47
N ASP A 301 11.26 -10.33 -10.45
CA ASP A 301 12.55 -10.99 -10.60
C ASP A 301 13.56 -10.47 -9.56
N LEU A 302 14.20 -11.39 -8.83
CA LEU A 302 15.21 -11.08 -7.82
C LEU A 302 16.63 -11.49 -8.25
N SER A 303 16.80 -12.01 -9.46
CA SER A 303 18.08 -12.33 -10.07
C SER A 303 18.83 -11.06 -10.49
N ASN A 304 20.10 -11.19 -10.87
CA ASN A 304 20.93 -10.01 -11.13
C ASN A 304 20.66 -9.34 -12.48
N ALA A 305 20.33 -10.11 -13.51
CA ALA A 305 20.16 -9.57 -14.87
C ALA A 305 18.92 -8.69 -14.98
N ASP A 306 17.81 -9.15 -14.38
CA ASP A 306 16.49 -8.54 -14.51
C ASP A 306 15.96 -8.01 -13.17
N PHE A 307 16.84 -7.72 -12.21
CA PHE A 307 16.48 -7.36 -10.84
C PHE A 307 15.41 -6.27 -10.76
N GLY A 308 14.33 -6.56 -10.06
CA GLY A 308 13.23 -5.62 -9.82
C GLY A 308 12.34 -5.37 -11.03
N THR A 309 12.43 -6.23 -12.05
CA THR A 309 11.45 -6.28 -13.13
C THR A 309 10.19 -6.98 -12.63
N VAL A 310 9.03 -6.35 -12.85
CA VAL A 310 7.73 -7.01 -12.67
C VAL A 310 7.47 -7.84 -13.92
N GLU A 311 7.36 -9.15 -13.73
CA GLU A 311 7.19 -10.12 -14.82
C GLU A 311 5.82 -9.94 -15.51
N THR A 312 5.76 -10.28 -16.80
CA THR A 312 4.51 -10.13 -17.56
C THR A 312 3.44 -11.10 -17.04
N GLY A 313 2.24 -10.57 -16.84
CA GLY A 313 1.07 -11.29 -16.35
C GLY A 313 0.93 -11.26 -14.83
N THR A 314 -0.15 -11.86 -14.33
CA THR A 314 -0.50 -11.84 -12.92
C THR A 314 -1.30 -13.09 -12.56
N HIS A 315 -1.05 -13.66 -11.38
CA HIS A 315 -1.91 -14.72 -10.86
C HIS A 315 -3.15 -14.11 -10.22
N VAL A 316 -4.34 -14.56 -10.63
CA VAL A 316 -5.61 -14.11 -10.04
C VAL A 316 -6.11 -15.15 -9.04
N LEU A 317 -6.38 -14.70 -7.81
CA LEU A 317 -6.96 -15.53 -6.75
C LEU A 317 -8.43 -15.12 -6.52
N SER A 318 -9.30 -16.10 -6.29
CA SER A 318 -10.76 -15.91 -6.18
C SER A 318 -11.25 -15.34 -4.84
N GLY A 319 -10.35 -14.97 -3.91
CA GLY A 319 -10.72 -14.48 -2.59
C GLY A 319 -11.06 -12.98 -2.53
N MET A 320 -11.82 -12.56 -1.51
CA MET A 320 -12.22 -11.16 -1.29
C MET A 320 -11.08 -10.24 -0.84
N GLN A 321 -10.20 -10.69 0.06
CA GLN A 321 -9.12 -9.86 0.63
C GLN A 321 -7.82 -10.66 0.74
N PRO A 322 -6.65 -10.09 0.36
CA PRO A 322 -5.37 -10.77 0.46
C PRO A 322 -5.21 -11.42 1.83
N GLY A 323 -4.83 -12.68 1.85
CA GLY A 323 -4.55 -13.38 3.09
C GLY A 323 -3.08 -13.75 3.18
N GLN A 324 -2.62 -14.01 4.40
CA GLN A 324 -1.25 -14.42 4.64
C GLN A 324 -1.04 -15.86 4.13
N ALA A 325 -0.18 -16.03 3.13
CA ALA A 325 0.23 -17.35 2.65
C ALA A 325 1.26 -18.01 3.58
N ALA A 326 1.35 -19.34 3.52
CA ALA A 326 2.38 -20.10 4.23
C ALA A 326 3.11 -21.07 3.31
N LYS A 327 4.41 -21.23 3.52
CA LYS A 327 5.22 -22.20 2.79
C LYS A 327 5.16 -23.55 3.47
N TYR A 328 4.59 -24.55 2.81
CA TYR A 328 4.44 -25.91 3.36
C TYR A 328 4.83 -26.96 2.32
N GLN A 329 5.68 -27.92 2.72
CA GLN A 329 6.20 -28.98 1.85
C GLN A 329 6.77 -28.47 0.51
N GLY A 330 7.44 -27.31 0.54
CA GLY A 330 8.07 -26.71 -0.65
C GLY A 330 7.17 -25.79 -1.47
N PHE A 331 5.87 -25.73 -1.19
CA PHE A 331 4.90 -24.91 -1.92
C PHE A 331 4.41 -23.73 -1.09
N TRP A 332 4.19 -22.59 -1.74
CA TRP A 332 3.42 -21.50 -1.16
C TRP A 332 1.93 -21.78 -1.31
N TRP A 333 1.22 -21.85 -0.18
CA TRP A 333 -0.22 -22.05 -0.12
C TRP A 333 -0.91 -20.72 0.14
N PHE A 334 -1.75 -20.32 -0.82
CA PHE A 334 -2.46 -19.06 -0.78
C PHE A 334 -3.85 -19.25 -0.17
N PRO A 335 -4.20 -18.43 0.83
CA PRO A 335 -5.56 -18.39 1.36
C PRO A 335 -6.52 -17.85 0.31
N THR A 336 -7.71 -18.44 0.24
CA THR A 336 -8.79 -18.05 -0.68
C THR A 336 -10.08 -17.73 0.09
N GLY A 337 -9.96 -17.43 1.38
CA GLY A 337 -11.09 -17.28 2.29
C GLY A 337 -11.83 -18.60 2.43
N ASN A 338 -13.15 -18.55 2.57
CA ASN A 338 -13.99 -19.73 2.72
C ASN A 338 -14.31 -20.42 1.35
N ASP A 339 -13.72 -19.95 0.24
CA ASP A 339 -13.75 -20.63 -1.06
C ASP A 339 -12.93 -21.93 -0.98
N GLN A 340 -13.55 -23.06 -1.33
CA GLN A 340 -13.05 -24.43 -1.10
C GLN A 340 -11.93 -24.85 -2.05
N LYS A 341 -11.17 -23.88 -2.57
CA LYS A 341 -10.16 -24.02 -3.61
C LYS A 341 -8.84 -23.47 -3.11
N GLY A 342 -8.17 -24.22 -2.22
CA GLY A 342 -6.80 -23.89 -1.85
C GLY A 342 -5.94 -23.79 -3.12
N ARG A 343 -5.18 -22.70 -3.24
CA ARG A 343 -4.27 -22.46 -4.37
C ARG A 343 -2.83 -22.64 -3.90
N ASN A 344 -2.00 -23.24 -4.74
CA ASN A 344 -0.57 -23.23 -4.52
C ASN A 344 0.18 -22.89 -5.81
N ILE A 345 1.38 -22.37 -5.67
CA ILE A 345 2.32 -22.35 -6.79
C ILE A 345 3.13 -23.64 -6.69
N SER A 346 2.78 -24.60 -7.55
CA SER A 346 3.40 -25.93 -7.58
C SER A 346 4.65 -25.98 -8.46
N VAL A 347 4.75 -25.06 -9.41
CA VAL A 347 5.95 -24.83 -10.23
C VAL A 347 6.20 -23.32 -10.30
N VAL A 348 7.43 -22.93 -9.98
CA VAL A 348 8.00 -21.61 -10.16
C VAL A 348 8.87 -21.68 -11.43
N GLY A 349 8.36 -21.11 -12.52
CA GLY A 349 9.08 -21.04 -13.79
C GLY A 349 10.05 -19.85 -13.80
N THR A 350 10.93 -19.79 -14.81
CA THR A 350 11.76 -18.60 -15.06
C THR A 350 11.04 -17.61 -15.96
N GLY A 351 11.15 -16.31 -15.68
CA GLY A 351 10.46 -15.23 -16.40
C GLY A 351 8.96 -15.16 -16.08
N ASN A 352 8.17 -14.83 -17.11
CA ASN A 352 6.73 -14.52 -17.04
C ASN A 352 5.88 -15.45 -16.17
N VAL A 353 4.78 -14.91 -15.66
CA VAL A 353 3.80 -15.62 -14.82
C VAL A 353 3.23 -16.87 -15.49
N SER A 354 3.10 -16.89 -16.82
CA SER A 354 2.60 -18.05 -17.58
C SER A 354 3.49 -19.30 -17.48
N THR A 355 4.72 -19.16 -16.98
CA THR A 355 5.65 -20.29 -16.75
C THR A 355 5.47 -20.92 -15.37
N ASP A 356 4.76 -20.26 -14.46
CA ASP A 356 4.38 -20.84 -13.18
C ASP A 356 3.19 -21.80 -13.36
N THR A 357 3.08 -22.77 -12.47
CA THR A 357 1.87 -23.60 -12.36
C THR A 357 1.15 -23.25 -11.07
N LEU A 358 0.09 -22.45 -11.20
CA LEU A 358 -0.87 -22.23 -10.11
C LEU A 358 -1.77 -23.46 -9.99
N GLY A 359 -1.43 -24.36 -9.07
CA GLY A 359 -2.21 -25.54 -8.77
C GLY A 359 -3.56 -25.15 -8.18
N GLY A 360 -4.64 -25.62 -8.80
CA GLY A 360 -5.94 -25.73 -8.14
C GLY A 360 -6.03 -27.10 -7.48
N ALA A 361 -6.39 -27.16 -6.19
CA ALA A 361 -6.86 -28.42 -5.65
C ALA A 361 -8.01 -28.95 -6.54
N ALA A 362 -7.95 -30.23 -6.87
CA ALA A 362 -9.00 -30.90 -7.64
C ALA A 362 -10.34 -30.69 -6.92
N THR A 363 -11.34 -30.21 -7.67
CA THR A 363 -12.71 -30.30 -7.21
C THR A 363 -13.08 -31.77 -6.94
N PRO A 364 -13.84 -32.07 -5.87
CA PRO A 364 -14.43 -31.14 -4.92
C PRO A 364 -13.70 -31.17 -3.57
N PHE A 365 -13.51 -29.97 -3.00
CA PHE A 365 -13.35 -29.73 -1.57
C PHE A 365 -11.91 -29.75 -1.00
N THR A 366 -11.45 -28.56 -0.61
CA THR A 366 -10.40 -28.32 0.41
C THR A 366 -10.95 -27.31 1.42
N ALA A 367 -10.52 -27.37 2.67
CA ALA A 367 -10.90 -26.36 3.66
C ALA A 367 -10.15 -25.04 3.34
N GLY A 368 -10.88 -23.98 2.95
CA GLY A 368 -10.32 -22.66 2.61
C GLY A 368 -10.06 -21.80 3.86
N SER A 369 -8.98 -21.01 3.88
CA SER A 369 -8.60 -20.12 5.00
C SER A 369 -8.51 -18.67 4.56
N ASP A 370 -8.66 -17.74 5.51
CA ASP A 370 -8.30 -16.33 5.36
C ASP A 370 -6.81 -16.09 5.60
N HIS A 371 -6.19 -16.83 6.52
CA HIS A 371 -4.74 -16.78 6.77
C HIS A 371 -4.17 -18.16 7.03
N TYR A 372 -2.89 -18.34 6.67
CA TYR A 372 -2.10 -19.51 7.01
C TYR A 372 -0.83 -19.12 7.78
N THR A 373 -0.41 -20.01 8.69
CA THR A 373 0.93 -19.99 9.31
C THR A 373 1.41 -21.43 9.52
N LEU A 374 2.68 -21.61 9.90
CA LEU A 374 3.23 -22.91 10.27
C LEU A 374 3.20 -23.10 11.78
N LEU A 375 2.86 -24.30 12.23
CA LEU A 375 3.05 -24.78 13.60
C LEU A 375 3.91 -26.04 13.55
N GLY A 376 5.23 -25.88 13.66
CA GLY A 376 6.16 -26.99 13.44
C GLY A 376 6.11 -27.47 11.99
N ASP A 377 5.81 -28.76 11.79
CA ASP A 377 5.65 -29.43 10.49
C ASP A 377 4.16 -29.57 10.06
N GLN A 378 3.32 -28.72 10.63
CA GLN A 378 1.90 -28.59 10.32
C GLN A 378 1.60 -27.18 9.82
N ILE A 379 0.56 -27.05 9.01
CA ILE A 379 -0.02 -25.75 8.65
C ILE A 379 -1.24 -25.49 9.54
N VAL A 380 -1.34 -24.26 10.02
CA VAL A 380 -2.52 -23.73 10.70
C VAL A 380 -3.26 -22.85 9.70
N GLY A 381 -4.57 -23.06 9.61
CA GLY A 381 -5.48 -22.20 8.89
C GLY A 381 -6.49 -21.57 9.84
N VAL A 382 -6.90 -20.35 9.54
CA VAL A 382 -8.00 -19.68 10.22
C VAL A 382 -8.95 -19.09 9.20
N VAL A 383 -10.25 -19.21 9.43
CA VAL A 383 -11.28 -18.75 8.51
C VAL A 383 -12.44 -18.12 9.27
N LYS A 384 -12.98 -17.02 8.76
CA LYS A 384 -14.23 -16.45 9.22
C LYS A 384 -15.38 -17.43 8.96
N GLN A 385 -16.29 -17.55 9.93
CA GLN A 385 -17.46 -18.40 9.81
C GLN A 385 -18.26 -18.04 8.57
N GLY A 386 -18.62 -19.08 7.83
CA GLY A 386 -19.54 -18.97 6.73
C GLY A 386 -20.94 -18.58 7.17
N ILE A 387 -21.53 -17.59 6.51
CA ILE A 387 -22.97 -17.29 6.68
C ILE A 387 -23.72 -18.09 5.62
N ALA A 388 -24.55 -19.04 6.05
CA ALA A 388 -25.39 -19.81 5.14
C ALA A 388 -26.42 -18.90 4.46
N GLY A 389 -26.41 -18.84 3.12
CA GLY A 389 -27.42 -18.15 2.33
C GLY A 389 -27.27 -16.63 2.19
N VAL A 390 -26.09 -16.07 2.51
CA VAL A 390 -25.75 -14.65 2.22
C VAL A 390 -24.31 -14.51 1.71
N PRO A 391 -24.05 -14.72 0.41
CA PRO A 391 -22.83 -14.26 -0.23
C PRO A 391 -22.55 -12.77 0.01
N GLY A 392 -21.30 -12.44 0.38
CA GLY A 392 -20.77 -11.08 0.24
C GLY A 392 -20.17 -10.38 1.44
N LEU A 393 -20.31 -10.93 2.63
CA LEU A 393 -19.45 -10.57 3.77
C LEU A 393 -18.33 -11.61 3.87
N GLY A 394 -17.17 -11.25 4.41
CA GLY A 394 -16.08 -12.21 4.65
C GLY A 394 -16.64 -13.51 5.23
N GLY A 395 -16.18 -14.67 4.76
CA GLY A 395 -16.88 -15.95 5.04
C GLY A 395 -17.71 -16.48 3.86
N ILE A 396 -17.24 -16.36 2.61
CA ILE A 396 -17.87 -17.00 1.44
C ILE A 396 -17.86 -18.54 1.57
N GLY A 397 -18.96 -19.16 2.00
CA GLY A 397 -19.11 -20.62 2.10
C GLY A 397 -19.98 -21.03 3.28
N ALA A 398 -20.40 -22.29 3.37
CA ALA A 398 -21.20 -22.81 4.50
C ALA A 398 -20.34 -23.47 5.59
N GLN A 399 -19.03 -23.21 5.62
CA GLN A 399 -18.13 -23.86 6.59
C GLN A 399 -18.12 -23.16 7.95
N ASP A 400 -17.94 -23.97 8.98
CA ASP A 400 -17.70 -23.50 10.35
C ASP A 400 -16.42 -22.65 10.41
N GLY A 401 -16.51 -21.53 11.12
CA GLY A 401 -15.40 -20.61 11.33
C GLY A 401 -14.43 -21.07 12.41
N GLY A 402 -13.29 -20.40 12.46
CA GLY A 402 -12.27 -20.58 13.48
C GLY A 402 -10.97 -21.18 12.94
N VAL A 403 -10.16 -21.65 13.88
CA VAL A 403 -8.83 -22.20 13.65
C VAL A 403 -8.91 -23.68 13.39
N ARG A 404 -8.09 -24.16 12.45
CA ARG A 404 -7.86 -25.59 12.22
C ARG A 404 -6.40 -25.87 11.95
N ILE A 405 -5.97 -27.08 12.29
CA ILE A 405 -4.59 -27.52 12.16
C ILE A 405 -4.57 -28.73 11.24
N LEU A 406 -3.73 -28.69 10.21
CA LEU A 406 -3.48 -29.84 9.36
C LEU A 406 -2.69 -30.88 10.14
N LYS A 407 -3.05 -32.16 10.06
CA LYS A 407 -2.28 -33.25 10.67
C LYS A 407 -0.83 -33.24 10.17
N VAL A 408 0.07 -33.77 10.98
CA VAL A 408 1.49 -33.93 10.61
C VAL A 408 1.62 -34.68 9.28
N GLY A 409 2.34 -34.07 8.33
CA GLY A 409 2.56 -34.63 6.98
C GLY A 409 1.32 -34.71 6.10
N GLY A 410 0.17 -34.17 6.53
CA GLY A 410 -1.04 -34.10 5.72
C GLY A 410 -0.82 -33.30 4.44
N ALA A 411 -1.64 -33.55 3.43
CA ALA A 411 -1.70 -32.70 2.25
C ALA A 411 -2.73 -31.58 2.51
N PRO A 412 -2.36 -30.28 2.38
CA PRO A 412 -3.31 -29.19 2.60
C PRO A 412 -4.55 -29.26 1.71
N ALA A 413 -4.43 -29.88 0.52
CA ALA A 413 -5.54 -30.11 -0.40
C ALA A 413 -6.52 -31.22 0.06
N THR A 414 -6.16 -32.03 1.05
CA THR A 414 -6.95 -33.18 1.51
C THR A 414 -7.75 -32.82 2.76
N VAL A 415 -9.07 -32.95 2.69
CA VAL A 415 -9.98 -32.49 3.75
C VAL A 415 -9.84 -33.29 5.04
N GLY A 416 -9.76 -34.62 4.92
CA GLY A 416 -9.57 -35.51 6.06
C GLY A 416 -8.24 -35.31 6.80
N ASP A 417 -7.34 -34.49 6.23
CA ASP A 417 -6.08 -34.15 6.88
C ASP A 417 -6.22 -32.94 7.81
N TRP A 418 -7.27 -32.14 7.67
CA TRP A 418 -7.55 -31.01 8.56
C TRP A 418 -8.33 -31.46 9.79
N GLY A 419 -7.89 -31.02 10.97
CA GLY A 419 -8.68 -31.15 12.19
C GLY A 419 -9.95 -30.31 12.16
N SER A 420 -10.91 -30.66 13.02
CA SER A 420 -12.13 -29.86 13.19
C SER A 420 -11.81 -28.42 13.59
N PRO A 421 -12.51 -27.41 13.03
CA PRO A 421 -12.36 -26.03 13.44
C PRO A 421 -12.64 -25.83 14.93
N PHE A 422 -11.94 -24.88 15.54
CA PHE A 422 -12.17 -24.46 16.92
C PHE A 422 -12.01 -22.95 17.11
N PRO A 423 -12.71 -22.35 18.07
CA PRO A 423 -12.64 -20.91 18.29
C PRO A 423 -11.33 -20.48 18.96
N ALA A 424 -10.77 -19.39 18.46
CA ALA A 424 -9.69 -18.59 19.04
C ALA A 424 -9.97 -17.12 18.69
N GLY A 425 -10.72 -16.44 19.55
CA GLY A 425 -11.41 -15.18 19.24
C GLY A 425 -12.79 -15.39 18.61
N GLU A 426 -13.44 -14.28 18.23
CA GLU A 426 -14.73 -14.27 17.55
C GLU A 426 -14.67 -14.96 16.17
N ILE A 427 -15.42 -16.05 15.99
CA ILE A 427 -15.40 -16.84 14.75
C ILE A 427 -16.22 -16.20 13.63
N THR A 428 -17.16 -15.33 13.96
CA THR A 428 -17.98 -14.60 12.98
C THR A 428 -17.23 -13.41 12.39
N GLU A 429 -15.99 -13.16 12.81
CA GLU A 429 -15.13 -12.10 12.28
C GLU A 429 -13.88 -12.66 11.62
N ARG A 430 -13.34 -11.89 10.67
CA ARG A 430 -12.11 -12.25 9.98
C ARG A 430 -10.97 -11.80 10.88
N VAL A 431 -10.05 -12.71 11.16
CA VAL A 431 -8.88 -12.35 11.96
C VAL A 431 -8.03 -11.33 11.22
N ALA A 432 -7.39 -10.44 11.96
CA ALA A 432 -6.51 -9.43 11.42
C ALA A 432 -5.12 -10.02 11.12
N GLY A 433 -4.62 -10.94 11.96
CA GLY A 433 -3.29 -11.51 11.79
C GLY A 433 -3.14 -12.92 12.39
N LEU A 434 -2.18 -13.69 11.89
CA LEU A 434 -1.89 -15.05 12.33
C LEU A 434 -0.39 -15.32 12.27
N ILE A 435 0.24 -15.69 13.39
CA ILE A 435 1.67 -16.01 13.42
C ILE A 435 2.00 -17.07 14.47
N THR A 436 3.09 -17.79 14.29
CA THR A 436 3.56 -18.77 15.29
C THR A 436 4.91 -18.37 15.86
N LEU A 437 4.99 -18.32 17.19
CA LEU A 437 6.22 -18.06 17.93
C LEU A 437 6.42 -19.15 18.99
N SER A 438 7.62 -19.74 19.04
CA SER A 438 8.04 -20.68 20.09
C SER A 438 7.07 -21.83 20.35
N GLY A 439 6.44 -22.37 19.29
CA GLY A 439 5.51 -23.50 19.38
C GLY A 439 4.09 -23.14 19.81
N ALA A 440 3.79 -21.85 19.99
CA ALA A 440 2.43 -21.33 20.14
C ALA A 440 2.05 -20.52 18.90
N THR A 441 0.80 -20.66 18.48
CA THR A 441 0.20 -19.85 17.42
C THR A 441 -0.64 -18.75 18.05
N PHE A 442 -0.52 -17.55 17.50
CA PHE A 442 -1.15 -16.33 17.92
C PHE A 442 -2.13 -15.85 16.86
N VAL A 443 -3.34 -15.54 17.28
CA VAL A 443 -4.44 -15.07 16.45
C VAL A 443 -4.81 -13.68 16.93
N LEU A 444 -4.66 -12.68 16.07
CA LEU A 444 -5.11 -11.33 16.35
C LEU A 444 -6.50 -11.15 15.73
N SER A 445 -7.51 -11.01 16.58
CA SER A 445 -8.88 -10.66 16.20
C SER A 445 -9.22 -9.27 16.76
N ARG A 446 -10.44 -8.77 16.49
CA ARG A 446 -10.86 -7.42 16.92
C ARG A 446 -11.12 -7.31 18.43
N ASP A 447 -11.37 -8.42 19.09
CA ASP A 447 -11.59 -8.52 20.53
C ASP A 447 -10.28 -8.65 21.31
N GLY A 448 -9.25 -9.28 20.73
CA GLY A 448 -7.95 -9.36 21.38
C GLY A 448 -6.92 -10.22 20.64
N LEU A 449 -5.82 -10.49 21.35
CA LEU A 449 -4.80 -11.45 20.94
C LEU A 449 -5.05 -12.78 21.65
N TYR A 450 -5.18 -13.87 20.90
CA TYR A 450 -5.39 -15.21 21.43
C TYR A 450 -4.21 -16.11 21.12
N SER A 451 -3.95 -17.12 21.94
CA SER A 451 -2.98 -18.15 21.59
C SER A 451 -3.39 -19.57 21.90
N PHE A 452 -2.81 -20.49 21.15
CA PHE A 452 -2.97 -21.94 21.31
C PHE A 452 -1.70 -22.66 20.86
N ASN A 453 -1.59 -23.94 21.22
CA ASN A 453 -0.55 -24.82 20.73
C ASN A 453 -1.11 -26.22 20.46
N ASN A 454 -0.24 -27.17 20.13
CA ASN A 454 -0.63 -28.56 19.87
C ASN A 454 -1.09 -29.35 21.12
N ARG A 455 -0.96 -28.78 22.33
CA ARG A 455 -1.38 -29.41 23.61
C ARG A 455 -2.66 -28.81 24.17
N GLY A 456 -3.07 -27.63 23.75
CA GLY A 456 -4.27 -26.96 24.24
C GLY A 456 -4.34 -25.49 23.88
N ARG A 457 -5.46 -24.85 24.25
CA ARG A 457 -5.67 -23.41 24.10
C ARG A 457 -5.14 -22.71 25.35
N SER A 458 -4.32 -21.68 25.20
CA SER A 458 -3.91 -20.87 26.36
C SER A 458 -4.97 -19.82 26.72
N GLY A 459 -5.88 -19.52 25.78
CA GLY A 459 -6.92 -18.52 25.94
C GLY A 459 -6.51 -17.15 25.40
N GLU A 460 -7.20 -16.13 25.87
CA GLU A 460 -6.92 -14.73 25.57
C GLU A 460 -5.63 -14.28 26.25
N VAL A 461 -4.72 -13.69 25.48
CA VAL A 461 -3.43 -13.17 25.93
C VAL A 461 -3.57 -11.73 26.42
N PHE A 462 -4.36 -10.92 25.72
CA PHE A 462 -4.55 -9.51 26.00
C PHE A 462 -5.87 -9.00 25.41
N THR A 463 -6.60 -8.22 26.21
CA THR A 463 -7.91 -7.62 25.90
C THR A 463 -7.80 -6.10 25.97
N ASP A 464 -7.63 -5.37 24.86
CA ASP A 464 -7.85 -3.91 24.86
C ASP A 464 -7.95 -3.26 23.46
N LEU A 465 -8.79 -3.81 22.57
CA LEU A 465 -9.00 -3.20 21.24
C LEU A 465 -10.16 -2.17 21.20
N ARG A 466 -10.99 -2.10 22.27
CA ARG A 466 -12.15 -1.17 22.51
C ARG A 466 -12.92 -0.75 21.24
N GLN A 467 -13.36 0.50 21.15
CA GLN A 467 -14.20 1.01 20.04
C GLN A 467 -13.40 1.35 18.76
N TRP A 468 -12.09 1.08 18.74
CA TRP A 468 -11.19 1.38 17.61
C TRP A 468 -11.03 0.20 16.64
N GLN A 469 -11.93 -0.79 16.69
CA GLN A 469 -11.92 -2.07 15.96
C GLN A 469 -12.08 -1.98 14.42
N ASN A 470 -12.47 -0.83 13.89
CA ASN A 470 -13.00 -0.72 12.53
C ASN A 470 -12.04 -0.37 11.37
N PRO A 471 -10.82 0.17 11.55
CA PRO A 471 -10.07 0.60 10.37
C PRO A 471 -9.24 -0.51 9.70
N HIS A 472 -8.77 -1.55 10.39
CA HIS A 472 -7.71 -2.40 9.83
C HIS A 472 -8.06 -3.88 9.74
N VAL A 473 -7.82 -4.44 8.56
CA VAL A 473 -7.82 -5.88 8.31
C VAL A 473 -6.49 -6.22 7.63
N ASN A 474 -5.95 -7.42 7.90
CA ASN A 474 -4.59 -7.86 7.50
C ASN A 474 -3.45 -7.14 8.24
N ILE A 475 -3.45 -7.18 9.57
CA ILE A 475 -2.34 -6.71 10.41
C ILE A 475 -1.26 -7.80 10.45
N PRO A 476 -0.16 -7.69 9.69
CA PRO A 476 0.86 -8.72 9.68
C PRO A 476 1.73 -8.52 10.93
N MET A 477 1.84 -9.57 11.72
CA MET A 477 2.73 -9.61 12.87
C MET A 477 4.09 -10.12 12.42
N SER A 478 5.16 -9.68 13.09
CA SER A 478 6.52 -10.18 12.84
C SER A 478 7.16 -10.70 14.12
N ILE A 479 8.21 -11.50 13.97
CA ILE A 479 8.98 -12.04 15.10
C ILE A 479 10.33 -11.35 15.10
N TRP A 480 10.66 -10.69 16.21
CA TRP A 480 11.95 -10.05 16.40
C TRP A 480 12.48 -10.37 17.79
N ARG A 481 13.77 -10.73 17.90
CA ARG A 481 14.45 -10.92 19.20
C ARG A 481 13.71 -11.85 20.20
N GLY A 482 12.92 -12.80 19.70
CA GLY A 482 12.18 -13.77 20.52
C GLY A 482 10.79 -13.31 20.99
N GLY A 483 10.35 -12.10 20.63
CA GLY A 483 9.00 -11.60 20.85
C GLY A 483 8.21 -11.37 19.55
N LEU A 484 6.93 -11.07 19.71
CA LEU A 484 6.03 -10.64 18.64
C LEU A 484 6.03 -9.13 18.53
N CYS A 485 6.16 -8.62 17.31
CA CYS A 485 5.92 -7.22 16.99
C CYS A 485 4.53 -7.11 16.36
N ILE A 486 3.69 -6.26 16.95
CA ILE A 486 2.26 -6.16 16.62
C ILE A 486 1.97 -4.71 16.21
N PRO A 487 1.73 -4.44 14.92
CA PRO A 487 1.21 -3.16 14.48
C PRO A 487 -0.20 -2.97 15.05
N HIS A 488 -0.34 -2.14 16.08
CA HIS A 488 -1.59 -1.96 16.80
C HIS A 488 -2.11 -0.52 16.58
N PRO A 489 -3.43 -0.27 16.60
CA PRO A 489 -3.96 1.08 16.45
C PRO A 489 -3.47 2.08 17.52
N SER A 490 -2.97 1.60 18.66
CA SER A 490 -2.40 2.43 19.73
C SER A 490 -0.88 2.62 19.65
N GLY A 491 -0.22 2.09 18.63
CA GLY A 491 1.25 2.10 18.49
C GLY A 491 1.83 0.75 18.12
N PHE A 492 3.14 0.62 18.16
CA PHE A 492 3.82 -0.64 17.85
C PHE A 492 4.15 -1.39 19.12
N LEU A 493 3.49 -2.54 19.32
CA LEU A 493 3.61 -3.32 20.55
C LEU A 493 4.62 -4.45 20.39
N TYR A 494 5.44 -4.66 21.40
CA TYR A 494 6.31 -5.81 21.56
C TYR A 494 5.75 -6.71 22.65
N TYR A 495 5.57 -7.98 22.33
CA TYR A 495 5.04 -8.97 23.26
C TYR A 495 5.98 -10.17 23.38
N ILE A 496 6.47 -10.40 24.59
CA ILE A 496 7.17 -11.63 24.96
C ILE A 496 6.14 -12.57 25.58
N PRO A 497 6.01 -13.83 25.12
CA PRO A 497 5.06 -14.78 25.68
C PRO A 497 5.16 -14.90 27.21
N GLY A 498 4.08 -14.53 27.90
CA GLY A 498 3.99 -14.54 29.37
C GLY A 498 4.06 -13.16 30.03
N ASP A 499 4.50 -12.13 29.31
CA ASP A 499 4.54 -10.74 29.78
C ASP A 499 3.34 -9.92 29.25
N VAL A 500 3.18 -8.68 29.70
CA VAL A 500 2.19 -7.76 29.12
C VAL A 500 2.77 -7.14 27.84
N PRO A 501 2.01 -7.02 26.73
CA PRO A 501 2.47 -6.27 25.55
C PRO A 501 2.84 -4.82 25.92
N ILE A 502 3.96 -4.33 25.41
CA ILE A 502 4.50 -3.00 25.72
C ILE A 502 4.84 -2.23 24.45
N PRO A 503 4.60 -0.91 24.39
CA PRO A 503 4.96 -0.10 23.24
C PRO A 503 6.48 0.00 23.08
N PHE A 504 6.97 -0.06 21.84
CA PHE A 504 8.39 0.10 21.51
C PHE A 504 8.64 0.87 20.20
N GLY A 505 7.58 1.39 19.57
CA GLY A 505 7.68 2.28 18.42
C GLY A 505 8.24 3.65 18.78
N VAL A 506 8.13 4.61 17.87
CA VAL A 506 8.56 6.01 18.09
C VAL A 506 7.80 6.65 19.25
N GLU A 507 6.55 6.26 19.45
CA GLU A 507 5.68 6.71 20.53
C GLU A 507 6.17 6.29 21.93
N ALA A 508 7.05 5.29 22.02
CA ALA A 508 7.55 4.79 23.30
C ALA A 508 8.65 5.67 23.92
N LYS A 509 9.23 6.61 23.15
CA LYS A 509 10.29 7.51 23.65
C LYS A 509 9.67 8.55 24.59
N LYS A 510 10.11 8.57 25.86
CA LYS A 510 9.43 9.29 26.96
C LYS A 510 9.43 10.83 26.81
N ASP A 511 10.31 11.39 26.00
CA ASP A 511 10.41 12.84 25.77
C ASP A 511 9.44 13.36 24.69
N VAL A 512 8.58 12.49 24.20
CA VAL A 512 7.61 12.75 23.12
C VAL A 512 6.35 13.49 23.61
N TRP A 513 6.16 13.66 24.93
CA TRP A 513 4.98 14.33 25.51
C TRP A 513 5.05 15.87 25.50
N ILE A 514 6.11 16.44 24.92
CA ILE A 514 6.33 17.88 24.82
C ILE A 514 6.00 18.31 23.39
N ILE A 515 5.31 19.43 23.21
CA ILE A 515 4.96 19.98 21.89
C ILE A 515 6.27 20.33 21.15
N PRO A 516 6.48 19.86 19.89
CA PRO A 516 7.66 20.22 19.11
C PRO A 516 7.72 21.75 18.91
N PRO A 517 8.92 22.33 18.74
CA PRO A 517 9.03 23.75 18.39
C PRO A 517 8.25 24.05 17.11
N ASP A 518 7.64 25.24 17.03
CA ASP A 518 6.95 25.71 15.83
C ASP A 518 7.84 25.53 14.59
N GLY A 519 7.27 25.02 13.50
CA GLY A 519 7.99 24.73 12.24
C GLY A 519 8.64 23.35 12.14
N VAL A 520 8.72 22.57 13.23
CA VAL A 520 9.27 21.21 13.22
C VAL A 520 8.17 20.17 12.98
N PRO A 521 8.36 19.18 12.08
CA PRO A 521 7.40 18.09 11.87
C PRO A 521 7.23 17.21 13.12
N GLU A 522 5.99 16.79 13.38
CA GLU A 522 5.62 15.97 14.53
C GLU A 522 5.64 14.47 14.18
N ILE A 523 6.44 13.66 14.89
CA ILE A 523 6.37 12.18 14.85
C ILE A 523 6.11 11.68 16.26
N HIS A 524 4.86 11.43 16.61
CA HIS A 524 4.54 10.81 17.90
C HIS A 524 3.22 10.05 17.99
N SER A 525 2.28 10.32 17.08
CA SER A 525 0.99 9.65 17.05
C SER A 525 0.67 9.23 15.62
N GLY A 526 1.02 7.99 15.28
CA GLY A 526 0.80 7.47 13.93
C GLY A 526 0.57 5.98 13.95
N LEU A 527 0.35 5.43 12.76
CA LEU A 527 -0.02 4.05 12.58
C LEU A 527 1.10 3.25 11.92
N TYR A 528 1.37 2.07 12.45
CA TYR A 528 2.24 1.11 11.80
C TYR A 528 1.41 0.21 10.88
N HIS A 529 1.80 0.09 9.60
CA HIS A 529 1.05 -0.73 8.65
C HIS A 529 1.50 -2.18 8.62
N ASP A 530 2.81 -2.38 8.57
CA ASP A 530 3.41 -3.70 8.49
C ASP A 530 4.86 -3.61 9.00
N SER A 531 5.43 -4.77 9.36
CA SER A 531 6.81 -4.92 9.76
C SER A 531 7.44 -6.18 9.18
N SER A 532 8.71 -6.07 8.78
CA SER A 532 9.49 -7.20 8.28
C SER A 532 10.86 -7.23 8.95
N VAL A 533 11.30 -8.42 9.35
CA VAL A 533 12.49 -8.61 10.19
C VAL A 533 13.54 -9.38 9.43
N VAL A 534 14.79 -8.92 9.53
CA VAL A 534 15.96 -9.59 8.95
C VAL A 534 17.20 -9.33 9.79
N GLY A 535 17.82 -10.40 10.28
CA GLY A 535 18.98 -10.29 11.16
C GLY A 535 18.66 -9.46 12.41
N ASP A 536 19.43 -8.39 12.62
CA ASP A 536 19.29 -7.48 13.76
C ASP A 536 18.31 -6.32 13.51
N PHE A 537 17.76 -6.22 12.31
CA PHE A 537 16.95 -5.08 11.86
C PHE A 537 15.47 -5.46 11.74
N LEU A 538 14.62 -4.52 12.13
CA LEU A 538 13.19 -4.55 11.85
C LEU A 538 12.89 -3.36 10.94
N TYR A 539 12.20 -3.60 9.83
CA TYR A 539 11.71 -2.56 8.94
C TYR A 539 10.21 -2.40 9.16
N ALA A 540 9.70 -1.18 9.07
CA ALA A 540 8.28 -0.92 9.21
C ALA A 540 7.80 0.21 8.30
N ILE A 541 6.53 0.16 7.92
CA ILE A 541 5.83 1.30 7.33
C ILE A 541 5.07 2.02 8.45
N TYR A 542 5.33 3.31 8.60
CA TYR A 542 4.68 4.16 9.60
C TYR A 542 3.98 5.34 8.92
N GLN A 543 2.73 5.59 9.25
CA GLN A 543 1.93 6.70 8.77
C GLN A 543 1.75 7.70 9.91
N PRO A 544 2.45 8.85 9.88
CA PRO A 544 2.35 9.85 10.94
C PRO A 544 0.97 10.49 11.06
N ASP A 545 0.23 10.61 9.95
CA ASP A 545 -1.10 11.24 9.91
C ASP A 545 -2.08 10.35 9.13
N LEU A 546 -3.08 9.83 9.84
CA LEU A 546 -4.13 8.95 9.30
C LEU A 546 -5.03 9.64 8.25
N SER A 547 -5.08 10.98 8.24
CA SER A 547 -5.83 11.74 7.24
C SER A 547 -5.07 11.96 5.93
N SER A 548 -3.79 11.60 5.91
CA SER A 548 -2.86 11.81 4.79
C SER A 548 -2.43 10.47 4.18
N THR A 549 -2.12 10.46 2.89
CA THR A 549 -1.48 9.32 2.22
C THR A 549 0.03 9.26 2.43
N ALA A 550 0.61 10.21 3.17
CA ALA A 550 2.04 10.22 3.44
C ALA A 550 2.44 9.17 4.49
N GLY A 551 3.37 8.29 4.12
CA GLY A 551 4.00 7.33 5.02
C GLY A 551 5.51 7.51 5.09
N LEU A 552 6.13 6.80 6.03
CA LEU A 552 7.57 6.73 6.24
C LEU A 552 8.01 5.26 6.19
N LEU A 553 9.08 4.98 5.46
CA LEU A 553 9.79 3.72 5.57
C LEU A 553 10.81 3.83 6.70
N MET A 554 10.63 3.01 7.73
CA MET A 554 11.43 3.05 8.95
C MET A 554 12.27 1.79 9.12
N VAL A 555 13.36 1.93 9.86
CA VAL A 555 14.20 0.83 10.31
C VAL A 555 14.48 0.99 11.82
N ALA A 556 14.32 -0.10 12.54
CA ALA A 556 14.67 -0.27 13.94
C ALA A 556 15.84 -1.22 14.09
N TYR A 557 16.67 -0.96 15.10
CA TYR A 557 17.74 -1.84 15.56
C TYR A 557 17.97 -1.66 17.06
N GLY A 558 18.65 -2.63 17.67
CA GLY A 558 18.92 -2.66 19.12
C GLY A 558 18.23 -3.82 19.82
N THR A 559 17.88 -3.61 21.09
CA THR A 559 17.28 -4.60 21.99
C THR A 559 15.91 -4.11 22.48
N PRO A 560 14.79 -4.64 21.93
CA PRO A 560 13.46 -4.31 22.42
C PRO A 560 13.24 -4.80 23.86
N PRO A 561 12.38 -4.13 24.64
CA PRO A 561 11.60 -2.95 24.28
C PRO A 561 12.36 -1.61 24.45
N ASP A 562 13.35 -1.57 25.36
CA ASP A 562 13.84 -0.30 25.91
C ASP A 562 14.94 0.36 25.07
N ASP A 563 15.82 -0.45 24.46
CA ASP A 563 17.01 0.01 23.75
C ASP A 563 16.85 -0.16 22.23
N VAL A 564 15.79 0.44 21.68
CA VAL A 564 15.50 0.43 20.24
C VAL A 564 15.73 1.82 19.66
N SER A 565 16.53 1.88 18.59
CA SER A 565 16.76 3.10 17.82
C SER A 565 15.99 3.03 16.52
N TRP A 566 15.25 4.09 16.19
CA TRP A 566 14.46 4.20 14.96
C TRP A 566 15.10 5.22 14.02
N GLN A 567 15.22 4.87 12.74
CA GLN A 567 15.68 5.76 11.68
C GLN A 567 14.68 5.70 10.53
N VAL A 568 14.58 6.78 9.75
CA VAL A 568 13.67 6.87 8.61
C VAL A 568 14.47 6.92 7.33
N LEU A 569 14.24 5.94 6.46
CA LEU A 569 14.92 5.84 5.18
C LEU A 569 14.39 6.85 4.17
N GLY A 570 13.13 7.26 4.30
CA GLY A 570 12.49 8.23 3.43
C GLY A 570 10.97 8.15 3.49
N SER A 571 10.33 9.10 2.82
CA SER A 571 8.88 9.16 2.69
C SER A 571 8.37 8.24 1.57
N ILE A 572 7.20 7.67 1.78
CA ILE A 572 6.47 6.84 0.83
C ILE A 572 5.03 7.35 0.69
N THR A 573 4.33 6.90 -0.35
CA THR A 573 2.89 7.13 -0.52
C THR A 573 2.12 5.86 -0.22
N ILE A 574 1.09 5.97 0.61
CA ILE A 574 0.13 4.92 0.95
C ILE A 574 -1.12 5.14 0.09
N ASN A 575 -1.57 4.10 -0.60
CA ASN A 575 -2.70 4.22 -1.54
C ASN A 575 -4.04 4.40 -0.86
N ASP A 576 -4.28 3.65 0.22
CA ASP A 576 -5.47 3.78 1.06
C ASP A 576 -5.00 3.87 2.52
N PRO A 577 -5.13 5.02 3.19
CA PRO A 577 -4.70 5.20 4.57
C PRO A 577 -5.47 4.31 5.55
N ASN A 578 -6.63 3.76 5.15
CA ASN A 578 -7.41 2.83 5.95
C ASN A 578 -7.11 1.36 5.61
N TYR A 579 -6.14 1.08 4.75
CA TYR A 579 -5.79 -0.28 4.34
C TYR A 579 -4.31 -0.57 4.56
N MET A 580 -4.00 -1.81 4.94
CA MET A 580 -2.63 -2.16 5.28
C MET A 580 -1.75 -2.17 4.05
N SER A 581 -0.62 -1.47 4.16
CA SER A 581 0.46 -1.44 3.17
C SER A 581 1.57 -2.35 3.67
N GLY A 582 1.94 -3.32 2.85
CA GLY A 582 2.87 -4.36 3.22
C GLY A 582 4.32 -3.96 3.00
N ILE A 583 5.20 -4.61 3.76
CA ILE A 583 6.66 -4.52 3.66
C ILE A 583 7.28 -5.90 3.80
N HIS A 584 8.34 -6.17 3.05
CA HIS A 584 9.05 -7.45 3.12
C HIS A 584 10.52 -7.31 2.81
N VAL A 585 11.37 -7.95 3.62
CA VAL A 585 12.79 -8.07 3.29
C VAL A 585 13.04 -9.38 2.56
N ALA A 586 13.33 -9.26 1.27
CA ALA A 586 13.74 -10.38 0.44
C ALA A 586 15.20 -10.76 0.74
N THR A 587 15.43 -12.02 1.13
CA THR A 587 16.76 -12.55 1.50
C THR A 587 17.45 -13.31 0.37
N SER A 588 16.73 -13.61 -0.70
CA SER A 588 17.21 -14.32 -1.89
C SER A 588 17.59 -13.39 -3.05
N SER A 589 17.53 -12.08 -2.83
CA SER A 589 17.83 -11.02 -3.80
C SER A 589 19.28 -10.97 -4.27
N ARG A 590 19.51 -10.72 -5.57
CA ARG A 590 20.84 -10.60 -6.20
C ARG A 590 21.02 -9.29 -7.01
N PRO A 591 20.68 -8.11 -6.48
CA PRO A 591 20.68 -6.85 -7.25
C PRO A 591 22.06 -6.39 -7.73
N ILE A 592 23.13 -6.81 -7.05
CA ILE A 592 24.50 -6.31 -7.31
C ILE A 592 25.34 -7.35 -8.07
N SER A 593 25.11 -8.64 -7.83
CA SER A 593 25.94 -9.71 -8.39
C SER A 593 25.18 -11.02 -8.41
N ALA A 594 25.32 -11.76 -9.51
CA ALA A 594 24.77 -13.09 -9.65
C ALA A 594 25.38 -14.12 -8.67
N ASP A 595 26.55 -13.86 -8.09
CA ASP A 595 27.28 -14.82 -7.24
C ASP A 595 26.92 -14.74 -5.76
N ARG A 596 26.35 -13.61 -5.31
CA ARG A 596 26.06 -13.37 -3.89
C ARG A 596 24.70 -12.74 -3.66
N VAL A 597 24.01 -13.24 -2.65
CA VAL A 597 22.76 -12.67 -2.16
C VAL A 597 23.03 -11.36 -1.41
N THR A 598 22.21 -10.35 -1.70
CA THR A 598 22.19 -9.06 -1.01
C THR A 598 20.74 -8.76 -0.64
N PRO A 599 20.38 -8.77 0.65
CA PRO A 599 19.01 -8.52 1.08
C PRO A 599 18.47 -7.20 0.54
N THR A 600 17.18 -7.18 0.21
CA THR A 600 16.49 -5.99 -0.31
C THR A 600 15.17 -5.85 0.41
N VAL A 601 14.89 -4.66 0.95
CA VAL A 601 13.56 -4.35 1.51
C VAL A 601 12.65 -3.86 0.39
N TRP A 602 11.46 -4.43 0.31
CA TRP A 602 10.39 -4.16 -0.65
C TRP A 602 9.18 -3.62 0.11
N PHE A 603 8.50 -2.63 -0.44
CA PHE A 603 7.37 -1.98 0.22
C PHE A 603 6.41 -1.39 -0.80
N ASN A 604 5.14 -1.25 -0.41
CA ASN A 604 4.17 -0.49 -1.18
C ASN A 604 4.59 1.00 -1.24
N ASN A 605 4.62 1.61 -2.42
CA ASN A 605 4.84 3.04 -2.58
C ASN A 605 4.01 3.59 -3.74
N GLY A 606 2.88 4.21 -3.42
CA GLY A 606 1.87 4.56 -4.40
C GLY A 606 1.39 3.28 -5.10
N ALA A 607 1.17 3.36 -6.41
CA ALA A 607 0.79 2.23 -7.25
C ALA A 607 1.83 1.12 -7.36
N ASP A 608 3.09 1.43 -7.09
CA ASP A 608 4.23 0.58 -7.41
C ASP A 608 4.87 -0.04 -6.18
N LEU A 609 5.85 -0.90 -6.43
CA LEU A 609 6.74 -1.41 -5.39
C LEU A 609 7.98 -0.54 -5.30
N GLY A 610 8.20 0.04 -4.13
CA GLY A 610 9.49 0.62 -3.77
C GLY A 610 10.43 -0.46 -3.26
N TYR A 611 11.73 -0.29 -3.51
CA TYR A 611 12.74 -1.15 -2.90
C TYR A 611 14.06 -0.45 -2.59
N VAL A 612 14.71 -0.92 -1.54
CA VAL A 612 16.04 -0.46 -1.11
C VAL A 612 16.98 -1.65 -0.99
N ILE A 613 18.10 -1.59 -1.71
CA ILE A 613 19.17 -2.59 -1.63
C ILE A 613 19.95 -2.38 -0.33
N LEU A 614 20.01 -3.39 0.51
CA LEU A 614 20.65 -3.32 1.83
C LEU A 614 22.12 -3.76 1.76
N ASN A 615 22.83 -3.66 2.88
CA ASN A 615 24.14 -4.28 3.02
C ASN A 615 24.01 -5.81 3.24
N PRO A 616 25.11 -6.59 3.20
CA PRO A 616 25.06 -8.04 3.44
C PRO A 616 24.56 -8.47 4.83
N LYS A 617 24.55 -7.57 5.82
CA LYS A 617 23.97 -7.77 7.15
C LYS A 617 22.49 -7.32 7.22
N ALA A 618 21.90 -7.03 6.06
CA ALA A 618 20.53 -6.54 5.92
C ALA A 618 20.24 -5.21 6.65
N GLY A 619 21.27 -4.40 6.90
CA GLY A 619 21.12 -3.03 7.38
C GLY A 619 21.21 -2.02 6.23
N PRO A 620 20.59 -0.85 6.35
CA PRO A 620 20.74 0.23 5.37
C PRO A 620 22.09 0.95 5.52
N PHE A 621 22.79 0.72 6.63
CA PHE A 621 24.08 1.30 6.96
C PHE A 621 25.20 0.59 6.21
N ARG A 622 25.58 1.10 5.05
CA ARG A 622 26.70 0.56 4.29
C ARG A 622 28.05 1.00 4.87
N ALA A 623 29.12 0.25 4.61
CA ALA A 623 30.45 0.69 5.00
C ALA A 623 30.84 1.97 4.23
N ARG A 624 31.75 2.78 4.77
CA ARG A 624 32.18 4.03 4.10
C ARG A 624 32.80 3.84 2.72
N ALA A 625 33.35 2.67 2.43
CA ALA A 625 33.90 2.38 1.11
C ALA A 625 32.86 1.84 0.11
N ASP A 626 31.63 1.58 0.55
CA ASP A 626 30.61 0.92 -0.28
C ASP A 626 29.91 1.93 -1.20
N ILE A 627 30.08 1.72 -2.49
CA ILE A 627 29.42 2.49 -3.54
C ILE A 627 27.96 2.02 -3.69
N HIS A 628 27.01 2.95 -3.68
CA HIS A 628 25.59 2.70 -3.93
C HIS A 628 24.84 3.98 -4.34
N ARG A 629 23.60 3.82 -4.83
CA ARG A 629 22.71 4.94 -5.11
C ARG A 629 22.28 5.60 -3.81
N VAL A 630 22.39 6.92 -3.75
CA VAL A 630 21.99 7.74 -2.61
C VAL A 630 20.72 8.52 -2.91
N ASN A 631 19.92 8.79 -1.88
CA ASN A 631 18.79 9.69 -2.02
C ASN A 631 19.27 11.10 -2.38
N ILE A 632 18.45 11.85 -3.12
CA ILE A 632 18.74 13.21 -3.58
C ILE A 632 18.21 14.29 -2.63
N SER A 633 17.42 13.89 -1.63
CA SER A 633 16.98 14.78 -0.59
C SER A 633 16.90 14.05 0.74
N GLY A 634 17.11 14.78 1.80
CA GLY A 634 16.91 14.31 3.16
C GLY A 634 16.80 15.51 4.09
N ASP A 635 16.10 15.35 5.19
CA ASP A 635 15.89 16.41 6.18
C ASP A 635 16.01 15.83 7.57
N ALA A 636 16.61 16.58 8.50
CA ALA A 636 16.71 16.21 9.90
C ALA A 636 16.68 17.44 10.80
N TYR A 637 15.88 17.36 11.86
CA TYR A 637 15.84 18.33 12.94
C TYR A 637 16.53 17.72 14.15
N MET A 638 17.61 18.36 14.60
CA MET A 638 18.30 17.98 15.82
C MET A 638 17.45 18.32 17.04
N SER A 639 17.57 17.53 18.10
CA SER A 639 16.84 17.76 19.36
C SER A 639 17.01 19.20 19.86
N GLU A 640 15.93 19.81 20.36
CA GLU A 640 15.96 21.21 20.80
C GLU A 640 16.92 21.40 21.97
N LEU A 641 17.86 22.33 21.81
CA LEU A 641 18.71 22.82 22.89
C LEU A 641 17.97 23.86 23.70
N VAL A 642 17.94 23.69 25.01
CA VAL A 642 17.41 24.68 25.95
C VAL A 642 18.54 25.19 26.83
N PHE A 643 18.83 26.49 26.72
CA PHE A 643 19.85 27.15 27.51
C PHE A 643 19.25 27.70 28.82
N PRO A 644 19.81 27.37 29.99
CA PRO A 644 19.35 27.94 31.27
C PRO A 644 19.46 29.47 31.33
N GLU A 645 20.46 30.02 30.66
CA GLU A 645 20.72 31.45 30.52
C GLU A 645 20.83 31.81 29.03
N PRO A 646 20.44 33.03 28.62
CA PRO A 646 20.49 33.43 27.22
C PRO A 646 21.92 33.43 26.69
N VAL A 647 22.13 32.86 25.51
CA VAL A 647 23.44 32.83 24.84
C VAL A 647 23.44 33.64 23.56
N ASP A 648 24.58 34.26 23.29
CA ASP A 648 24.91 34.86 22.00
C ASP A 648 25.63 33.81 21.16
N LEU A 649 25.03 33.41 20.03
CA LEU A 649 25.67 32.48 19.10
C LEU A 649 26.75 33.20 18.30
N ALA A 650 27.82 32.50 17.98
CA ALA A 650 28.98 33.08 17.29
C ALA A 650 29.36 32.33 16.01
N GLU A 651 29.49 31.00 16.07
CA GLU A 651 29.91 30.20 14.94
C GLU A 651 29.25 28.81 14.94
N LEU A 652 28.87 28.34 13.75
CA LEU A 652 28.57 26.94 13.47
C LEU A 652 29.70 26.36 12.62
N VAL A 653 30.31 25.28 13.08
CA VAL A 653 31.41 24.62 12.36
C VAL A 653 30.96 23.24 11.92
N VAL A 654 31.05 22.96 10.63
CA VAL A 654 30.60 21.71 10.02
C VAL A 654 31.75 21.01 9.34
N TYR A 655 31.86 19.70 9.55
CA TYR A 655 32.89 18.85 8.97
C TYR A 655 32.26 17.87 7.98
N THR A 656 32.39 18.16 6.68
CA THR A 656 31.85 17.36 5.57
C THR A 656 32.91 16.49 4.93
N GLN A 657 32.51 15.34 4.39
CA GLN A 657 33.37 14.38 3.70
C GLN A 657 32.61 13.75 2.52
N ASP A 658 33.36 13.21 1.57
CA ASP A 658 32.85 12.43 0.44
C ASP A 658 31.88 13.19 -0.51
N MET A 659 31.86 14.52 -0.47
CA MET A 659 31.13 15.40 -1.40
C MET A 659 31.71 15.30 -2.81
N LEU A 660 30.87 15.35 -3.85
CA LEU A 660 31.33 15.52 -5.23
C LEU A 660 32.04 16.86 -5.46
N THR A 661 32.89 16.88 -6.49
CA THR A 661 33.72 18.03 -6.84
C THR A 661 33.04 19.05 -7.75
N ASP A 662 31.83 18.75 -8.23
CA ASP A 662 31.07 19.55 -9.19
C ASP A 662 29.97 20.41 -8.53
N ASP A 663 30.03 20.57 -7.20
CA ASP A 663 29.07 21.32 -6.38
C ASP A 663 27.61 20.86 -6.53
N THR A 664 27.37 19.63 -7.02
CA THR A 664 26.01 19.05 -7.14
C THR A 664 25.45 18.51 -5.83
N ASP A 665 26.30 18.40 -4.82
CA ASP A 665 26.00 17.94 -3.48
C ASP A 665 25.95 19.12 -2.52
N GLU A 666 24.84 19.28 -1.81
CA GLU A 666 24.64 20.40 -0.90
C GLU A 666 24.13 19.92 0.46
N TRP A 667 24.80 20.37 1.52
CA TRP A 667 24.21 20.42 2.86
C TRP A 667 23.71 21.82 3.13
N GLN A 668 22.39 21.95 3.24
CA GLN A 668 21.72 23.17 3.67
C GLN A 668 21.41 23.07 5.16
N MET A 669 21.56 24.18 5.87
CA MET A 669 21.32 24.22 7.32
C MET A 669 20.59 25.50 7.68
N SER A 670 19.72 25.40 8.66
CA SER A 670 18.99 26.54 9.20
C SER A 670 18.79 26.41 10.70
N PHE A 671 18.50 27.54 11.36
CA PHE A 671 18.08 27.56 12.75
C PHE A 671 16.63 27.98 12.91
N ILE A 672 15.99 27.38 13.91
CA ILE A 672 14.79 27.93 14.54
C ILE A 672 15.21 28.36 15.94
N VAL A 673 15.17 29.68 16.20
CA VAL A 673 15.53 30.26 17.51
C VAL A 673 14.29 30.65 18.29
N ASN A 674 14.35 30.44 19.61
CA ASN A 674 13.34 30.88 20.58
C ASN A 674 11.91 30.43 20.24
N ALA A 675 11.77 29.26 19.58
CA ALA A 675 10.50 28.69 19.12
C ALA A 675 9.63 29.68 18.32
N THR A 676 10.26 30.53 17.50
CA THR A 676 9.56 31.53 16.68
C THR A 676 8.87 30.96 15.45
N GLY A 677 9.18 29.71 15.07
CA GLY A 677 8.73 29.10 13.82
C GLY A 677 9.42 29.61 12.56
N ASN A 678 10.22 30.67 12.65
CA ASN A 678 10.96 31.22 11.52
C ASN A 678 12.31 30.54 11.36
N GLU A 679 12.58 30.03 10.16
CA GLU A 679 13.87 29.45 9.82
C GLU A 679 14.85 30.51 9.30
N GLU A 680 16.02 30.57 9.91
CA GLU A 680 17.16 31.36 9.46
C GLU A 680 18.13 30.47 8.66
N ASN A 681 18.14 30.62 7.33
CA ASN A 681 18.94 29.79 6.42
C ASN A 681 20.39 30.25 6.30
N PHE A 682 21.33 29.30 6.25
CA PHE A 682 22.74 29.56 5.96
C PHE A 682 23.09 29.33 4.50
N ALA A 683 24.27 29.79 4.10
CA ALA A 683 24.81 29.44 2.80
C ALA A 683 25.02 27.91 2.70
N PRO A 684 24.69 27.28 1.56
CA PRO A 684 24.90 25.85 1.36
C PRO A 684 26.38 25.45 1.49
N ILE A 685 26.62 24.25 2.03
CA ILE A 685 27.95 23.65 2.11
C ILE A 685 28.11 22.65 0.97
N VAL A 686 28.99 22.97 0.02
CA VAL A 686 29.19 22.19 -1.22
C VAL A 686 30.57 21.53 -1.33
N GLN A 687 31.43 21.72 -0.33
CA GLN A 687 32.82 21.22 -0.35
C GLN A 687 33.13 20.36 0.86
N ASN A 688 34.13 19.49 0.71
CA ASN A 688 34.71 18.68 1.78
C ASN A 688 35.52 19.54 2.77
N GLY A 689 35.61 19.07 4.01
CA GLY A 689 36.47 19.63 5.05
C GLY A 689 35.72 20.49 6.06
N ARG A 690 36.45 21.46 6.64
CA ARG A 690 35.94 22.31 7.71
C ARG A 690 35.31 23.57 7.14
N ASN A 691 34.00 23.70 7.31
CA ASN A 691 33.22 24.88 6.96
C ASN A 691 32.86 25.66 8.23
N VAL A 692 32.97 26.99 8.19
CA VAL A 692 32.66 27.88 9.32
C VAL A 692 31.59 28.86 8.86
N ILE A 693 30.47 28.87 9.56
CA ILE A 693 29.35 29.78 9.35
C ILE A 693 29.33 30.74 10.53
N SER A 694 29.50 32.03 10.27
CA SER A 694 29.38 33.07 11.30
C SER A 694 27.92 33.31 11.63
N LEU A 695 27.62 33.42 12.92
CA LEU A 695 26.27 33.59 13.44
C LEU A 695 26.12 34.96 14.09
N THR A 696 24.93 35.53 14.00
CA THR A 696 24.61 36.85 14.57
C THR A 696 23.48 36.80 15.60
N ASN A 697 22.94 35.62 15.90
CA ASN A 697 21.81 35.45 16.83
C ASN A 697 22.23 35.84 18.25
N LYS A 698 21.40 36.65 18.89
CA LYS A 698 21.58 37.18 20.25
C LYS A 698 20.43 36.73 21.13
N LEU A 699 20.67 36.65 22.45
CA LEU A 699 19.63 36.32 23.43
C LEU A 699 18.86 35.00 23.11
N VAL A 700 19.59 33.95 22.74
CA VAL A 700 19.01 32.66 22.40
C VAL A 700 18.79 31.83 23.66
N HIS A 701 17.55 31.43 23.91
CA HIS A 701 17.14 30.52 24.98
C HIS A 701 16.85 29.11 24.48
N ARG A 702 16.34 29.01 23.25
CA ARG A 702 15.98 27.74 22.61
C ARG A 702 16.52 27.71 21.20
N LEU A 703 17.08 26.58 20.78
CA LEU A 703 17.64 26.41 19.45
C LEU A 703 17.34 25.02 18.91
N THR A 704 16.77 24.97 17.70
CA THR A 704 16.69 23.76 16.88
C THR A 704 17.53 23.96 15.63
N LEU A 705 18.43 23.01 15.36
CA LEU A 705 19.20 22.96 14.12
C LEU A 705 18.49 22.05 13.12
N ARG A 706 18.19 22.58 11.93
CA ARG A 706 17.75 21.80 10.78
C ARG A 706 18.95 21.53 9.87
N VAL A 707 19.07 20.28 9.42
CA VAL A 707 20.08 19.82 8.48
C VAL A 707 19.37 19.17 7.31
N GLN A 708 19.55 19.74 6.12
CA GLN A 708 18.96 19.26 4.89
C GLN A 708 20.06 18.84 3.92
N TRP A 709 19.84 17.69 3.29
CA TRP A 709 20.61 17.18 2.19
C TRP A 709 19.88 17.44 0.87
N ILE A 710 20.61 17.91 -0.14
CA ILE A 710 20.11 18.09 -1.51
C ILE A 710 21.19 17.64 -2.49
N ALA A 711 20.80 16.88 -3.51
CA ALA A 711 21.67 16.53 -4.63
C ALA A 711 20.90 16.47 -5.95
N THR A 712 21.62 16.48 -7.07
CA THR A 712 21.03 16.35 -8.41
C THR A 712 21.22 14.96 -9.04
N SER A 713 22.01 14.09 -8.40
CA SER A 713 22.36 12.77 -8.94
C SER A 713 22.00 11.62 -7.99
N THR A 714 21.41 10.57 -8.57
CA THR A 714 21.13 9.28 -7.91
C THR A 714 22.18 8.21 -8.25
N SER A 715 23.33 8.62 -8.81
CA SER A 715 24.38 7.71 -9.26
C SER A 715 24.99 6.89 -8.11
N ASN A 716 25.52 5.73 -8.45
CA ASN A 716 26.31 4.91 -7.54
C ASN A 716 27.58 5.64 -7.08
N ARG A 717 27.71 5.91 -5.77
CA ARG A 717 28.90 6.56 -5.17
C ARG A 717 29.03 6.25 -3.67
N VAL A 718 30.13 6.66 -3.07
CA VAL A 718 30.23 6.76 -1.60
C VAL A 718 29.31 7.91 -1.15
N PRO A 719 28.42 7.71 -0.16
CA PRO A 719 27.53 8.77 0.29
C PRO A 719 28.31 9.92 0.95
N PRO A 720 28.00 11.17 0.60
CA PRO A 720 28.50 12.33 1.32
C PRO A 720 28.09 12.28 2.80
N THR A 721 28.97 12.72 3.70
CA THR A 721 28.73 12.62 5.13
C THR A 721 29.05 13.92 5.87
N ILE A 722 28.35 14.15 6.99
CA ILE A 722 28.76 15.08 8.03
C ILE A 722 29.35 14.25 9.16
N ALA A 723 30.64 14.46 9.46
CA ALA A 723 31.32 13.77 10.54
C ALA A 723 31.04 14.41 11.91
N LYS A 724 30.87 15.73 11.94
CA LYS A 724 30.64 16.51 13.16
C LYS A 724 30.08 17.90 12.86
N ILE A 725 29.25 18.41 13.76
CA ILE A 725 28.81 19.79 13.82
C ILE A 725 29.15 20.35 15.22
N GLU A 726 29.67 21.56 15.29
CA GLU A 726 30.00 22.25 16.55
C GLU A 726 29.35 23.63 16.59
N LEU A 727 28.60 23.90 17.66
CA LEU A 727 28.01 25.19 17.94
C LEU A 727 28.87 25.93 18.97
N PHE A 728 29.22 27.18 18.67
CA PHE A 728 29.96 28.07 19.56
C PHE A 728 29.16 29.33 19.87
N GLY A 729 29.36 29.83 21.08
CA GLY A 729 28.79 31.10 21.52
C GLY A 729 29.39 31.55 22.84
N LYS A 730 28.73 32.52 23.49
CA LYS A 730 29.08 33.01 24.82
C LYS A 730 27.81 33.37 25.60
N PRO A 731 27.85 33.36 26.95
CA PRO A 731 26.77 33.94 27.74
C PRO A 731 26.49 35.36 27.27
N THR A 732 25.22 35.73 27.16
CA THR A 732 24.87 37.10 26.78
C THR A 732 25.34 38.02 27.91
N GLU A 733 26.23 38.96 27.59
CA GLU A 733 26.64 39.97 28.56
C GLU A 733 25.38 40.72 28.98
N SER A 734 25.07 40.72 30.28
CA SER A 734 23.87 41.36 30.82
C SER A 734 23.79 42.77 30.26
N VAL A 735 22.67 43.11 29.61
CA VAL A 735 22.35 44.51 29.33
C VAL A 735 22.14 45.14 30.70
N VAL A 736 23.21 45.74 31.25
CA VAL A 736 23.09 46.62 32.40
C VAL A 736 22.23 47.77 31.89
N SER A 737 20.99 47.81 32.35
CA SER A 737 20.03 48.89 32.08
C SER A 737 20.59 50.25 32.47
#